data_AF-A0A1H5GYU8-F1
#
_entry.id   AF-A0A1H5GYU8-F1
#
_cell.length_a   1.000
_cell.length_b   1.000
_cell.length_c   1.000
_cell.angle_alpha   90.00
_cell.angle_beta   90.00
_cell.angle_gamma   90.00
#
_symmetry.space_group_name_H-M   'P 1'
#
loop_
_entity.id
_entity.type
_entity.pdbx_description
1 polymer ?
#
loop_
_entity_poly.entity_id
_entity_poly.type
_entity_poly.pdbx_seq_one_letter_code
_entity_poly.pdbx_strand_id
1 'polypeptide(L)'
;MNLPTLFNSLSTRFGLLKSKMKIENAVNDFGLQVLLENTAIEILNTVYGYKFINANKESLNFAAVDALDNENEIALQITSTFSKIKIISTINKYLKNDLHKNHKHLKFFFLKDVKSLNKGTINEISKLLETKGLSLNVKEDFIDYEAIYQKLYFDTPDIPKILKVIEIIDNVLGVLPINKISSFASLGISFENDEMENVHTLVSSLLKQGINIYITSKKLYDELKDHRFFDYLVLVKDVKSISHINHYLIIISNQYIQKNLIEEESCVLFKTLLHNNYKSKTLAFNPYINNLNRIKNKRFRVYNNLDTDKKNIQEFSENLVVNFMSSNTSQLKVDTENIKESLISIRKGFEHKILLENNQQKTILFYINKMDVKIIYIVLKNGFSTISTIAYVKGLSKKYPLKNINLLVPQNPNHKTRKVLDTFKDKIRIENVYYIGEFLFEETLNDINQLPILGIDDFVSPVIKHETNSIHLVDILHWIVEERSPSIGIIEAPGGIGKTTLVEKIHDELINKENEYKHLVLFIEANAFIESFKNTDFSDETEYDLYSIFKKCHSQGNSIDEQLFYNNFNYGNILMIIDGVDEIVSTITSFNLDSFLIKLSELGEKIGKGKILLTSRDLYVKDIQTFLNKINGNGNAIVVYNLMPFNKKLAEKYFSLNGVSPSKIKRGLSLLHEFVMEKEKGNEYVYPPFVLDVVLDFMNSEENFEVDSEMFNSNYLLSNHRLDFIIQQTFNREGIKKHEYGYDLSIDSQVAFFTLMAIEKMGRIREEEILEIVNQIDFISNSEKVAKGLRDHPFIRKQDDYYVFIYRFLASEFCVTGVFSLLKKEPFIEISNELIRVLAFEANYNSIIAKGIIDKVNLDNSFSKDNFYVFIRGLINDIKQNREELKFIDKKAISNLFLLLCEYYSNEEKYSNENFNHLIKVVFGDKEGSFISNFYLMDVPDNFTLLLNFSGLNLKNSEINNFNNFIFCGFNADTSFESSCEIKNINLHGVSLFDKLEEVSINEENFDNVVGDNSLHKILRLKELGKSGIEKEIRKYLKSFYIGKTLKDAIKLRELKNTYQNNDLMGKITKEMHKQNILLEIDNSELVINTKLKSKINKFVYQGRSFTEIREVFKGIAVSI
;
A
#
# COMPACT_ATOMS: atom_id res chain seq x y z
N MET A 1 39.64 33.73 13.43
CA MET A 1 38.36 34.47 13.48
C MET A 1 38.67 35.94 13.21
N ASN A 2 37.96 36.62 12.30
CA ASN A 2 38.30 37.99 11.89
C ASN A 2 37.67 39.03 12.84
N LEU A 3 38.45 40.03 13.26
CA LEU A 3 38.05 41.07 14.23
C LEU A 3 36.77 41.84 13.84
N PRO A 4 36.56 42.22 12.56
CA PRO A 4 35.33 42.88 12.11
C PRO A 4 34.07 42.02 12.31
N THR A 5 34.20 40.69 12.16
CA THR A 5 33.09 39.75 12.37
C THR A 5 32.70 39.69 13.85
N LEU A 6 33.68 39.76 14.75
CA LEU A 6 33.46 39.75 16.19
C LEU A 6 32.75 41.04 16.65
N PHE A 7 33.14 42.19 16.10
CA PHE A 7 32.49 43.46 16.41
C PHE A 7 31.08 43.59 15.81
N ASN A 8 30.86 43.10 14.58
CA ASN A 8 29.51 43.02 14.01
C ASN A 8 28.58 42.11 14.84
N SER A 9 29.12 40.99 15.32
CA SER A 9 28.44 40.06 16.22
C SER A 9 28.02 40.73 17.54
N LEU A 10 28.93 41.53 18.12
CA LEU A 10 28.69 42.27 19.36
C LEU A 10 27.65 43.40 19.17
N SER A 11 27.76 44.21 18.11
CA SER A 11 26.82 45.30 17.84
C SER A 11 25.40 44.78 17.56
N THR A 12 25.29 43.66 16.83
CA THR A 12 24.01 42.98 16.58
C THR A 12 23.34 42.55 17.89
N ARG A 13 24.09 41.93 18.80
CA ARG A 13 23.58 41.48 20.11
C ARG A 13 23.15 42.63 21.00
N PHE A 14 23.94 43.70 21.07
CA PHE A 14 23.51 44.91 21.78
C PHE A 14 22.24 45.51 21.16
N GLY A 15 22.10 45.51 19.83
CA GLY A 15 20.89 45.95 19.14
C GLY A 15 19.66 45.08 19.45
N LEU A 16 19.82 43.76 19.48
CA LEU A 16 18.77 42.80 19.86
C LEU A 16 18.36 42.97 21.32
N LEU A 17 19.31 43.12 22.24
CA LEU A 17 19.06 43.34 23.65
C LEU A 17 18.27 44.64 23.89
N LYS A 18 18.70 45.75 23.28
CA LYS A 18 17.98 47.03 23.32
C LYS A 18 16.56 46.92 22.76
N SER A 19 16.37 46.19 21.67
CA SER A 19 15.07 46.00 21.03
C SER A 19 14.13 45.11 21.86
N LYS A 20 14.64 44.00 22.40
CA LYS A 20 13.91 43.09 23.29
C LYS A 20 13.42 43.83 24.53
N MET A 21 14.28 44.63 25.16
CA MET A 21 13.89 45.51 26.26
C MET A 21 12.78 46.49 25.88
N LYS A 22 12.85 47.11 24.69
CA LYS A 22 11.82 48.04 24.22
C LYS A 22 10.47 47.35 24.07
N ILE A 23 10.47 46.11 23.58
CA ILE A 23 9.27 45.29 23.37
C ILE A 23 8.68 44.81 24.71
N GLU A 24 9.49 44.28 25.61
CA GLU A 24 9.02 43.75 26.91
C GLU A 24 8.52 44.85 27.85
N ASN A 25 9.15 46.04 27.82
CA ASN A 25 8.63 47.21 28.52
C ASN A 25 7.28 47.69 27.97
N ALA A 26 6.95 47.44 26.70
CA ALA A 26 5.65 47.80 26.13
C ALA A 26 4.50 46.94 26.71
N VAL A 27 4.82 45.81 27.35
CA VAL A 27 3.86 44.93 28.01
C VAL A 27 3.97 44.93 29.56
N ASN A 28 4.72 45.88 30.13
CA ASN A 28 5.01 46.01 31.58
C ASN A 28 5.65 44.75 32.22
N ASP A 29 6.41 43.97 31.45
CA ASP A 29 7.22 42.88 32.01
C ASP A 29 8.59 43.42 32.43
N PHE A 30 8.83 43.47 33.73
CA PHE A 30 10.08 43.96 34.32
C PHE A 30 11.03 42.83 34.72
N GLY A 31 10.70 41.57 34.43
CA GLY A 31 11.54 40.41 34.77
C GLY A 31 12.92 40.44 34.12
N LEU A 32 12.99 40.88 32.86
CA LEU A 32 14.25 41.10 32.16
C LEU A 32 15.08 42.21 32.79
N GLN A 33 14.47 43.21 33.43
CA GLN A 33 15.21 44.32 34.01
C GLN A 33 16.07 43.91 35.21
N VAL A 34 15.57 43.01 36.07
CA VAL A 34 16.33 42.42 37.19
C VAL A 34 17.46 41.52 36.69
N LEU A 35 17.22 40.74 35.63
CA LEU A 35 18.26 39.92 35.00
C LEU A 35 19.35 40.80 34.37
N LEU A 36 18.96 41.91 33.73
CA LEU A 36 19.86 42.87 33.11
C LEU A 36 20.69 43.67 34.11
N GLU A 37 20.20 43.89 35.33
CA GLU A 37 21.00 44.49 36.40
C GLU A 37 22.22 43.62 36.72
N ASN A 38 22.01 42.31 36.91
CA ASN A 38 23.12 41.37 37.12
C ASN A 38 24.01 41.23 35.88
N THR A 39 23.41 41.24 34.69
CA THR A 39 24.15 41.15 33.42
C THR A 39 25.06 42.38 33.23
N ALA A 40 24.56 43.58 33.53
CA ALA A 40 25.33 44.81 33.43
C ALA A 40 26.51 44.83 34.40
N ILE A 41 26.34 44.30 35.62
CA ILE A 41 27.42 44.10 36.58
C ILE A 41 28.52 43.20 35.99
N GLU A 42 28.14 42.05 35.42
CA GLU A 42 29.10 41.11 34.82
C GLU A 42 29.85 41.71 33.62
N ILE A 43 29.14 42.46 32.76
CA ILE A 43 29.74 43.16 31.62
C ILE A 43 30.74 44.22 32.11
N LEU A 44 30.34 45.06 33.09
CA LEU A 44 31.20 46.12 33.60
C LEU A 44 32.44 45.59 34.31
N ASN A 45 32.30 44.52 35.09
CA ASN A 45 33.44 43.84 35.72
C ASN A 45 34.39 43.27 34.65
N THR A 46 33.86 42.69 33.58
CA THR A 46 34.66 42.13 32.48
C THR A 46 35.40 43.20 31.66
N VAL A 47 34.71 44.30 31.32
CA VAL A 47 35.24 45.33 30.42
C VAL A 47 36.23 46.25 31.13
N TYR A 48 35.87 46.73 32.33
CA TYR A 48 36.64 47.74 33.06
C TYR A 48 37.49 47.17 34.20
N GLY A 49 37.36 45.86 34.52
CA GLY A 49 38.09 45.25 35.62
C GLY A 49 37.55 45.62 37.01
N TYR A 50 36.32 46.16 37.09
CA TYR A 50 35.65 46.42 38.35
C TYR A 50 35.27 45.12 39.07
N LYS A 51 34.91 45.24 40.35
CA LYS A 51 34.48 44.16 41.23
C LYS A 51 33.12 44.47 41.87
N PHE A 52 32.18 44.93 41.04
CA PHE A 52 30.83 45.20 41.47
C PHE A 52 30.13 43.94 41.99
N ILE A 53 29.50 44.06 43.14
CA ILE A 53 28.59 43.07 43.74
C ILE A 53 27.20 43.71 43.82
N ASN A 54 26.16 42.95 43.51
CA ASN A 54 24.78 43.43 43.60
C ASN A 54 24.45 43.87 45.04
N ALA A 55 24.06 45.14 45.21
CA ALA A 55 23.86 45.77 46.52
C ALA A 55 22.71 45.11 47.32
N ASN A 56 21.75 44.48 46.64
CA ASN A 56 20.67 43.73 47.28
C ASN A 56 21.15 42.43 47.97
N LYS A 57 22.39 41.99 47.74
CA LYS A 57 23.00 40.86 48.49
C LYS A 57 23.52 41.27 49.87
N GLU A 58 23.84 42.54 50.10
CA GLU A 58 24.30 43.03 51.40
C GLU A 58 23.13 43.48 52.30
N SER A 59 22.10 44.11 51.73
CA SER A 59 20.83 44.36 52.42
C SER A 59 19.67 44.38 51.44
N LEU A 60 18.56 43.71 51.77
CA LEU A 60 17.33 43.74 50.97
C LEU A 60 16.85 45.19 50.78
N ASN A 61 16.67 45.62 49.53
CA ASN A 61 16.28 46.98 49.12
C ASN A 61 17.33 48.04 49.48
N PHE A 62 18.59 47.79 49.15
CA PHE A 62 19.66 48.76 49.35
C PHE A 62 19.30 50.10 48.69
N ALA A 63 19.41 51.19 49.44
CA ALA A 63 18.84 52.46 49.00
C ALA A 63 19.74 53.16 47.99
N ALA A 64 19.17 53.58 46.86
CA ALA A 64 19.73 54.52 45.87
C ALA A 64 20.72 53.99 44.82
N VAL A 65 21.24 52.75 44.93
CA VAL A 65 22.16 52.14 43.94
C VAL A 65 21.95 50.63 43.86
N ASP A 66 22.33 50.02 42.74
CA ASP A 66 22.07 48.60 42.45
C ASP A 66 23.33 47.72 42.63
N ALA A 67 24.53 48.29 42.56
CA ALA A 67 25.78 47.57 42.81
C ALA A 67 26.85 48.41 43.50
N LEU A 68 27.75 47.75 44.24
CA LEU A 68 28.85 48.36 44.98
C LEU A 68 30.17 47.65 44.69
N ASP A 69 31.24 48.42 44.54
CA ASP A 69 32.62 47.94 44.47
C ASP A 69 33.38 48.56 45.65
N ASN A 70 33.57 47.76 46.69
CA ASN A 70 34.23 48.18 47.92
C ASN A 70 35.74 48.37 47.75
N GLU A 71 36.37 47.74 46.74
CA GLU A 71 37.82 47.87 46.51
C GLU A 71 38.16 49.18 45.79
N ASN A 72 37.34 49.55 44.81
CA ASN A 72 37.54 50.77 44.03
C ASN A 72 36.75 51.98 44.57
N GLU A 73 36.01 51.81 45.68
CA GLU A 73 35.12 52.82 46.28
C GLU A 73 34.07 53.38 45.28
N ILE A 74 33.54 52.52 44.39
CA ILE A 74 32.59 52.90 43.34
C ILE A 74 31.20 52.34 43.65
N ALA A 75 30.17 53.17 43.53
CA ALA A 75 28.78 52.74 43.50
C ALA A 75 28.19 52.87 42.10
N LEU A 76 27.28 51.96 41.74
CA LEU A 76 26.67 51.89 40.42
C LEU A 76 25.15 51.89 40.50
N GLN A 77 24.52 52.84 39.81
CA GLN A 77 23.08 52.79 39.52
C GLN A 77 22.86 52.26 38.10
N ILE A 78 22.03 51.23 37.97
CA ILE A 78 21.58 50.68 36.70
C ILE A 78 20.15 51.20 36.46
N THR A 79 19.86 51.74 35.29
CA THR A 79 18.53 52.31 35.03
C THR A 79 18.17 52.31 33.54
N SER A 80 16.91 52.02 33.23
CA SER A 80 16.35 52.16 31.89
C SER A 80 15.82 53.59 31.60
N THR A 81 15.83 54.47 32.60
CA THR A 81 15.31 55.84 32.51
C THR A 81 16.45 56.85 32.53
N PHE A 82 16.63 57.55 31.41
CA PHE A 82 17.52 58.70 31.29
C PHE A 82 16.71 60.01 31.41
N SER A 83 16.65 60.60 32.61
CA SER A 83 15.98 61.89 32.83
C SER A 83 16.65 62.70 33.94
N LYS A 84 16.59 64.03 33.84
CA LYS A 84 17.10 64.96 34.87
C LYS A 84 16.56 64.62 36.27
N ILE A 85 15.26 64.37 36.36
CA ILE A 85 14.57 64.06 37.63
C ILE A 85 15.12 62.76 38.23
N LYS A 86 15.33 61.72 37.43
CA LYS A 86 15.85 60.42 37.91
C LYS A 86 17.30 60.55 38.37
N ILE A 87 18.15 61.28 37.64
CA ILE A 87 19.56 61.48 37.98
C ILE A 87 19.67 62.27 39.30
N ILE A 88 19.02 63.43 39.41
CA ILE A 88 19.08 64.28 40.61
C ILE A 88 18.46 63.57 41.82
N SER A 89 17.34 62.87 41.65
CA SER A 89 16.73 62.12 42.75
C SER A 89 17.60 60.96 43.24
N THR A 90 18.36 60.31 42.36
CA THR A 90 19.30 59.25 42.73
C THR A 90 20.48 59.84 43.51
N ILE A 91 21.08 60.94 43.03
CA ILE A 91 22.16 61.66 43.74
C ILE A 91 21.69 62.12 45.13
N ASN A 92 20.50 62.71 45.23
CA ASN A 92 19.97 63.16 46.51
C ASN A 92 19.70 62.00 47.48
N LYS A 93 19.18 60.86 47.00
CA LYS A 93 19.02 59.66 47.84
C LYS A 93 20.38 59.10 48.27
N TYR A 94 21.35 59.09 47.38
CA TYR A 94 22.71 58.64 47.65
C TYR A 94 23.38 59.46 48.76
N LEU A 95 23.24 60.80 48.69
CA LEU A 95 23.75 61.72 49.69
C LEU A 95 22.98 61.63 51.01
N LYS A 96 21.65 61.45 50.98
CA LYS A 96 20.81 61.32 52.18
C LYS A 96 21.15 60.08 53.01
N ASN A 97 21.59 59.01 52.34
CA ASN A 97 21.95 57.75 52.99
C ASN A 97 23.46 57.65 53.29
N ASP A 98 24.20 58.75 53.22
CA ASP A 98 25.64 58.82 53.55
C ASP A 98 26.56 57.85 52.77
N LEU A 99 26.12 57.32 51.63
CA LEU A 99 26.86 56.32 50.85
C LEU A 99 28.21 56.86 50.33
N HIS A 100 28.27 58.16 50.07
CA HIS A 100 29.48 58.88 49.66
C HIS A 100 30.67 58.77 50.64
N LYS A 101 30.44 58.35 51.90
CA LYS A 101 31.52 58.15 52.90
C LYS A 101 32.38 56.93 52.59
N ASN A 102 31.77 55.86 52.09
CA ASN A 102 32.45 54.59 51.81
C ASN A 102 32.68 54.37 50.31
N HIS A 103 31.92 55.05 49.46
CA HIS A 103 32.01 54.96 48.01
C HIS A 103 32.07 56.38 47.42
N LYS A 104 33.27 56.88 47.14
CA LYS A 104 33.47 58.28 46.72
C LYS A 104 33.06 58.55 45.27
N HIS A 105 32.87 57.50 44.46
CA HIS A 105 32.54 57.60 43.04
C HIS A 105 31.16 57.02 42.75
N LEU A 106 30.30 57.76 42.04
CA LEU A 106 29.00 57.28 41.58
C LEU A 106 28.96 57.20 40.06
N LYS A 107 28.69 56.00 39.52
CA LYS A 107 28.48 55.75 38.10
C LYS A 107 27.05 55.37 37.79
N PHE A 108 26.63 55.62 36.56
CA PHE A 108 25.34 55.20 36.03
C PHE A 108 25.54 54.29 34.82
N PHE A 109 24.89 53.12 34.82
CA PHE A 109 24.73 52.29 33.63
C PHE A 109 23.31 52.42 33.09
N PHE A 110 23.18 53.01 31.92
CA PHE A 110 21.91 53.19 31.25
C PHE A 110 21.64 52.02 30.30
N LEU A 111 20.53 51.32 30.55
CA LEU A 111 20.08 50.22 29.71
C LEU A 111 19.49 50.72 28.36
N LYS A 112 19.30 52.02 28.21
CA LYS A 112 18.93 52.74 26.98
C LYS A 112 19.99 53.78 26.64
N ASP A 113 19.94 54.28 25.41
CA ASP A 113 20.92 55.26 24.92
C ASP A 113 20.98 56.51 25.81
N VAL A 114 22.20 56.91 26.17
CA VAL A 114 22.50 58.15 26.88
C VAL A 114 22.30 59.32 25.92
N LYS A 115 21.50 60.31 26.32
CA LYS A 115 21.31 61.56 25.55
C LYS A 115 22.20 62.68 26.11
N SER A 116 22.53 63.67 25.30
CA SER A 116 23.24 64.87 25.78
C SER A 116 22.40 65.65 26.80
N LEU A 117 22.97 65.95 27.97
CA LEU A 117 22.35 66.89 28.92
C LEU A 117 22.61 68.35 28.50
N ASN A 118 21.64 69.23 28.78
CA ASN A 118 21.84 70.66 28.56
C ASN A 118 22.82 71.26 29.59
N LYS A 119 23.50 72.35 29.23
CA LYS A 119 24.50 73.02 30.10
C LYS A 119 23.94 73.40 31.48
N GLY A 120 22.67 73.81 31.55
CA GLY A 120 22.01 74.17 32.80
C GLY A 120 21.89 73.00 33.78
N THR A 121 21.54 71.81 33.28
CA THR A 121 21.43 70.59 34.11
C THR A 121 22.81 70.10 34.55
N ILE A 122 23.82 70.19 33.69
CA ILE A 122 25.19 69.83 34.06
C ILE A 122 25.70 70.74 35.20
N ASN A 123 25.50 72.06 35.09
CA ASN A 123 25.88 72.99 36.15
C ASN A 123 25.15 72.74 37.48
N GLU A 124 23.89 72.33 37.42
CA GLU A 124 23.11 71.97 38.62
C GLU A 124 23.64 70.69 39.29
N ILE A 125 23.99 69.68 38.50
CA ILE A 125 24.64 68.46 38.99
C ILE A 125 26.00 68.80 39.60
N SER A 126 26.83 69.61 38.93
CA SER A 126 28.14 70.02 39.44
C SER A 126 28.06 70.74 40.79
N LYS A 127 27.09 71.66 40.97
CA LYS A 127 26.86 72.34 42.26
C LYS A 127 26.45 71.37 43.39
N LEU A 128 25.65 70.34 43.06
CA LEU A 128 25.25 69.31 44.02
C LEU A 128 26.43 68.41 44.44
N LEU A 129 27.43 68.22 43.57
CA LEU A 129 28.62 67.40 43.84
C LEU A 129 29.68 68.16 44.63
N GLU A 130 29.94 69.44 44.30
CA GLU A 130 30.96 70.28 44.95
C GLU A 130 30.73 70.49 46.46
N THR A 131 29.49 70.36 46.93
CA THR A 131 29.14 70.63 48.33
C THR A 131 29.27 69.42 49.26
N LYS A 132 29.54 68.20 48.77
CA LYS A 132 29.45 66.97 49.58
C LYS A 132 30.46 65.83 49.29
N GLY A 133 31.57 66.10 48.60
CA GLY A 133 32.68 65.13 48.48
C GLY A 133 32.40 63.89 47.61
N LEU A 134 31.39 63.95 46.72
CA LEU A 134 31.03 62.90 45.76
C LEU A 134 31.61 63.22 44.37
N SER A 135 32.32 62.28 43.77
CA SER A 135 32.85 62.41 42.40
C SER A 135 31.91 61.74 41.38
N LEU A 136 31.40 62.53 40.43
CA LEU A 136 30.66 62.04 39.27
C LEU A 136 30.91 62.97 38.06
N ASN A 137 31.52 62.44 37.02
CA ASN A 137 31.75 63.10 35.73
C ASN A 137 30.69 62.63 34.73
N VAL A 138 29.76 63.52 34.37
CA VAL A 138 28.65 63.22 33.43
C VAL A 138 29.12 62.67 32.08
N LYS A 139 30.35 62.97 31.62
CA LYS A 139 30.88 62.46 30.36
C LYS A 139 31.47 61.06 30.45
N GLU A 140 32.04 60.68 31.60
CA GLU A 140 32.81 59.44 31.76
C GLU A 140 32.07 58.40 32.60
N ASP A 141 31.20 58.84 33.50
CA ASP A 141 30.50 58.00 34.48
C ASP A 141 29.07 57.64 34.05
N PHE A 142 28.60 58.15 32.91
CA PHE A 142 27.34 57.76 32.29
C PHE A 142 27.63 56.78 31.15
N ILE A 143 27.49 55.49 31.45
CA ILE A 143 27.87 54.41 30.57
C ILE A 143 26.60 53.77 30.00
N ASP A 144 26.60 53.46 28.70
CA ASP A 144 25.60 52.60 28.07
C ASP A 144 26.26 51.54 27.19
N TYR A 145 25.47 50.73 26.49
CA TYR A 145 25.99 49.70 25.59
C TYR A 145 26.82 50.28 24.42
N GLU A 146 26.59 51.53 24.01
CA GLU A 146 27.42 52.17 22.99
C GLU A 146 28.79 52.53 23.55
N ALA A 147 28.84 53.07 24.77
CA ALA A 147 30.09 53.33 25.48
C ALA A 147 30.89 52.03 25.72
N ILE A 148 30.22 50.92 26.06
CA ILE A 148 30.88 49.59 26.16
C ILE A 148 31.46 49.15 24.82
N TYR A 149 30.69 49.27 23.74
CA TYR A 149 31.13 48.90 22.41
C TYR A 149 32.34 49.75 21.97
N GLN A 150 32.28 51.08 22.16
CA GLN A 150 33.38 51.99 21.85
C GLN A 150 34.62 51.66 22.69
N LYS A 151 34.47 51.39 23.99
CA LYS A 151 35.56 50.98 24.88
C LYS A 151 36.27 49.72 24.37
N LEU A 152 35.50 48.69 24.01
CA LEU A 152 36.04 47.43 23.47
C LEU A 152 36.66 47.59 22.08
N TYR A 153 36.19 48.55 21.29
CA TYR A 153 36.67 48.79 19.92
C TYR A 153 37.95 49.63 19.87
N PHE A 154 38.04 50.70 20.67
CA PHE A 154 39.13 51.68 20.59
C PHE A 154 40.28 51.41 21.57
N ASP A 155 40.03 50.83 22.76
CA ASP A 155 41.08 50.56 23.75
C ASP A 155 41.65 49.15 23.57
N THR A 156 42.48 48.96 22.55
CA THR A 156 43.22 47.72 22.22
C THR A 156 42.38 46.42 22.30
N PRO A 157 41.83 45.92 21.19
CA PRO A 157 40.82 44.85 21.22
C PRO A 157 41.30 43.55 21.87
N ASP A 158 40.89 43.35 23.12
CA ASP A 158 41.10 42.14 23.92
C ASP A 158 40.05 41.08 23.52
N ILE A 159 40.44 40.21 22.59
CA ILE A 159 39.58 39.17 22.02
C ILE A 159 38.93 38.29 23.12
N PRO A 160 39.65 37.80 24.14
CA PRO A 160 39.05 37.11 25.30
C PRO A 160 37.93 37.90 25.98
N LYS A 161 38.14 39.20 26.28
CA LYS A 161 37.08 40.03 26.89
C LYS A 161 35.87 40.17 25.97
N ILE A 162 36.08 40.39 24.68
CA ILE A 162 34.98 40.53 23.72
C ILE A 162 34.17 39.23 23.63
N LEU A 163 34.83 38.07 23.57
CA LEU A 163 34.16 36.78 23.57
C LEU A 163 33.38 36.53 24.87
N LYS A 164 33.95 36.92 26.02
CA LYS A 164 33.27 36.79 27.32
C LYS A 164 32.03 37.68 27.40
N VAL A 165 32.10 38.92 26.90
CA VAL A 165 30.94 39.81 26.83
C VAL A 165 29.86 39.25 25.90
N ILE A 166 30.24 38.66 24.76
CA ILE A 166 29.30 37.98 23.87
C ILE A 166 28.61 36.80 24.58
N GLU A 167 29.36 35.96 25.28
CA GLU A 167 28.82 34.83 26.05
C GLU A 167 27.83 35.29 27.12
N ILE A 168 28.16 36.36 27.86
CA ILE A 168 27.27 36.95 28.88
C ILE A 168 25.95 37.41 28.23
N ILE A 169 26.00 38.05 27.06
CA ILE A 169 24.79 38.53 26.36
C ILE A 169 24.00 37.34 25.78
N ASP A 170 24.66 36.31 25.26
CA ASP A 170 24.02 35.13 24.69
C ASP A 170 23.22 34.35 25.74
N ASN A 171 23.72 34.27 26.98
CA ASN A 171 22.99 33.70 28.11
C ASN A 171 21.66 34.44 28.41
N VAL A 172 21.58 35.73 28.13
CA VAL A 172 20.37 36.56 28.35
C VAL A 172 19.44 36.55 27.14
N LEU A 173 20.02 36.51 25.93
CA LEU A 173 19.25 36.47 24.69
C LEU A 173 18.76 35.05 24.33
N GLY A 174 19.37 34.01 24.90
CA GLY A 174 19.10 32.61 24.54
C GLY A 174 19.66 32.23 23.16
N VAL A 175 20.73 32.90 22.71
CA VAL A 175 21.33 32.71 21.38
C VAL A 175 22.46 31.68 21.45
N LEU A 176 22.53 30.78 20.46
CA LEU A 176 23.56 29.73 20.38
C LEU A 176 24.96 30.31 20.06
N PRO A 177 26.06 29.58 20.39
CA PRO A 177 27.44 29.98 20.09
C PRO A 177 27.64 30.36 18.61
N ILE A 178 28.58 31.28 18.31
CA ILE A 178 28.82 31.86 16.97
C ILE A 178 29.03 30.81 15.85
N ASN A 179 29.50 29.62 16.21
CA ASN A 179 29.70 28.46 15.34
C ASN A 179 28.42 27.62 15.09
N LYS A 180 27.28 27.99 15.68
CA LYS A 180 25.98 27.33 15.49
C LYS A 180 24.92 28.40 15.17
N ILE A 181 24.59 28.52 13.89
CA ILE A 181 23.88 29.66 13.31
C ILE A 181 22.42 29.73 13.82
N SER A 182 22.05 30.86 14.44
CA SER A 182 20.75 31.06 15.10
C SER A 182 19.62 31.59 14.18
N SER A 183 19.84 31.70 12.87
CA SER A 183 18.84 32.19 11.91
C SER A 183 18.00 31.09 11.22
N PHE A 184 18.31 29.81 11.46
CA PHE A 184 17.61 28.68 10.86
C PHE A 184 16.55 28.08 11.80
N ALA A 185 15.52 27.46 11.22
CA ALA A 185 14.46 26.79 11.95
C ALA A 185 15.04 25.73 12.91
N SER A 186 14.42 25.52 14.08
CA SER A 186 14.90 24.60 15.12
C SER A 186 13.92 23.45 15.33
N LEU A 187 14.43 22.21 15.31
CA LEU A 187 13.66 20.98 15.46
C LEU A 187 14.26 20.11 16.57
N GLY A 188 13.47 19.82 17.61
CA GLY A 188 13.82 18.84 18.64
C GLY A 188 13.41 17.43 18.24
N ILE A 189 14.30 16.46 18.28
CA ILE A 189 14.00 15.06 17.94
C ILE A 189 14.14 14.20 19.19
N SER A 190 13.05 13.53 19.56
CA SER A 190 12.97 12.62 20.71
C SER A 190 12.80 11.18 20.22
N PHE A 191 13.68 10.28 20.66
CA PHE A 191 13.69 8.88 20.24
C PHE A 191 14.40 8.00 21.28
N GLU A 192 14.27 6.68 21.19
CA GLU A 192 15.01 5.69 21.99
C GLU A 192 16.04 4.91 21.14
N ASN A 193 16.96 4.20 21.81
CA ASN A 193 18.11 3.55 21.16
C ASN A 193 17.74 2.42 20.18
N ASP A 194 16.53 1.85 20.25
CA ASP A 194 16.08 0.81 19.33
C ASP A 194 15.85 1.31 17.89
N GLU A 195 15.66 2.62 17.70
CA GLU A 195 15.49 3.24 16.38
C GLU A 195 16.76 3.93 15.86
N MET A 196 17.91 3.70 16.51
CA MET A 196 19.13 4.46 16.27
C MET A 196 19.58 4.54 14.79
N GLU A 197 19.54 3.43 14.06
CA GLU A 197 19.98 3.37 12.65
C GLU A 197 19.05 4.18 11.73
N ASN A 198 17.75 4.06 11.94
CA ASN A 198 16.73 4.79 11.17
C ASN A 198 16.81 6.30 11.46
N VAL A 199 16.94 6.65 12.75
CA VAL A 199 17.10 8.05 13.19
C VAL A 199 18.39 8.66 12.66
N HIS A 200 19.49 7.91 12.62
CA HIS A 200 20.74 8.39 12.02
C HIS A 200 20.55 8.82 10.56
N THR A 201 19.85 8.00 9.77
CA THR A 201 19.56 8.29 8.36
C THR A 201 18.65 9.51 8.21
N LEU A 202 17.60 9.60 9.02
CA LEU A 202 16.68 10.74 9.04
C LEU A 202 17.37 12.05 9.44
N VAL A 203 18.14 12.05 10.53
CA VAL A 203 18.89 13.23 11.00
C VAL A 203 19.90 13.67 9.95
N SER A 204 20.61 12.73 9.32
CA SER A 204 21.52 13.05 8.21
C SER A 204 20.81 13.75 7.05
N SER A 205 19.60 13.32 6.71
CA SER A 205 18.77 13.96 5.67
C SER A 205 18.31 15.35 6.09
N LEU A 206 17.80 15.51 7.31
CA LEU A 206 17.32 16.78 7.84
C LEU A 206 18.45 17.82 7.99
N LEU A 207 19.67 17.42 8.34
CA LEU A 207 20.82 18.33 8.42
C LEU A 207 21.15 18.95 7.05
N LYS A 208 20.93 18.22 5.95
CA LYS A 208 21.14 18.74 4.58
C LYS A 208 20.13 19.82 4.21
N GLN A 209 18.98 19.88 4.89
CA GLN A 209 17.95 20.91 4.70
C GLN A 209 18.29 22.22 5.44
N GLY A 210 19.42 22.29 6.15
CA GLY A 210 19.87 23.50 6.84
C GLY A 210 19.03 23.87 8.08
N ILE A 211 18.47 22.88 8.77
CA ILE A 211 17.70 23.05 10.01
C ILE A 211 18.57 22.72 11.21
N ASN A 212 18.45 23.50 12.30
CA ASN A 212 19.09 23.19 13.58
C ASN A 212 18.36 22.01 14.25
N ILE A 213 19.07 20.89 14.45
CA ILE A 213 18.53 19.67 15.03
C ILE A 213 19.03 19.50 16.46
N TYR A 214 18.11 19.32 17.40
CA TYR A 214 18.39 19.12 18.81
C TYR A 214 18.07 17.68 19.21
N ILE A 215 19.05 16.99 19.79
CA ILE A 215 18.91 15.59 20.23
C ILE A 215 19.42 15.44 21.67
N THR A 216 18.97 14.39 22.35
CA THR A 216 19.46 13.98 23.68
C THR A 216 20.47 12.83 23.63
N SER A 217 20.51 12.06 22.53
CA SER A 217 21.41 10.92 22.37
C SER A 217 22.85 11.34 22.12
N LYS A 218 23.72 11.14 23.12
CA LYS A 218 25.17 11.34 22.96
C LYS A 218 25.78 10.41 21.90
N LYS A 219 25.29 9.17 21.82
CA LYS A 219 25.75 8.19 20.82
C LYS A 219 25.55 8.73 19.40
N LEU A 220 24.37 9.26 19.09
CA LEU A 220 24.04 9.75 17.75
C LEU A 220 24.85 11.02 17.42
N TYR A 221 25.03 11.86 18.43
CA TYR A 221 25.88 13.04 18.31
C TYR A 221 27.32 12.67 17.96
N ASP A 222 27.87 11.62 18.58
CA ASP A 222 29.24 11.16 18.33
C ASP A 222 29.38 10.49 16.95
N GLU A 223 28.38 9.73 16.49
CA GLU A 223 28.37 9.10 15.15
C GLU A 223 28.31 10.12 14.00
N LEU A 224 27.63 11.25 14.19
CA LEU A 224 27.46 12.29 13.16
C LEU A 224 28.58 13.35 13.15
N LYS A 225 29.65 13.21 13.95
CA LYS A 225 30.73 14.20 14.06
C LYS A 225 31.39 14.57 12.74
N ASP A 226 31.56 13.60 11.85
CA ASP A 226 32.20 13.79 10.55
C ASP A 226 31.21 14.22 9.45
N HIS A 227 29.94 14.43 9.79
CA HIS A 227 28.93 14.87 8.83
C HIS A 227 29.20 16.32 8.37
N ARG A 228 29.12 16.57 7.05
CA ARG A 228 29.39 17.90 6.44
C ARG A 228 28.60 19.05 7.08
N PHE A 229 27.41 18.77 7.60
CA PHE A 229 26.49 19.74 8.21
C PHE A 229 26.39 19.58 9.73
N PHE A 230 27.40 19.01 10.39
CA PHE A 230 27.40 18.76 11.83
C PHE A 230 27.18 20.01 12.70
N ASP A 231 27.54 21.19 12.20
CA ASP A 231 27.34 22.47 12.92
C ASP A 231 25.86 22.75 13.23
N TYR A 232 24.93 22.16 12.46
CA TYR A 232 23.49 22.25 12.70
C TYR A 232 22.98 21.25 13.76
N LEU A 233 23.82 20.32 14.25
CA LEU A 233 23.44 19.34 15.27
C LEU A 233 23.82 19.82 16.69
N VAL A 234 22.86 19.74 17.61
CA VAL A 234 23.00 20.21 18.99
C VAL A 234 22.63 19.11 19.98
N LEU A 235 23.56 18.77 20.88
CA LEU A 235 23.30 17.88 22.00
C LEU A 235 22.74 18.67 23.19
N VAL A 236 21.52 18.32 23.61
CA VAL A 236 20.81 18.96 24.72
C VAL A 236 21.24 18.36 26.05
N LYS A 237 21.59 19.22 27.02
CA LYS A 237 21.98 18.83 28.38
C LYS A 237 21.00 19.28 29.47
N ASP A 238 20.28 20.39 29.27
CA ASP A 238 19.33 20.93 30.24
C ASP A 238 18.09 21.58 29.58
N VAL A 239 17.05 21.85 30.38
CA VAL A 239 15.75 22.41 29.94
C VAL A 239 15.85 23.90 29.57
N LYS A 240 16.77 24.66 30.17
CA LYS A 240 16.91 26.10 29.91
C LYS A 240 17.44 26.36 28.50
N SER A 241 18.30 25.48 27.99
CA SER A 241 18.91 25.57 26.66
C SER A 241 17.98 25.26 25.48
N ILE A 242 16.71 24.91 25.72
CA ILE A 242 15.78 24.45 24.67
C ILE A 242 14.45 25.21 24.63
N SER A 243 14.31 26.31 25.37
CA SER A 243 13.06 27.10 25.43
C SER A 243 12.67 27.77 24.11
N HIS A 244 13.61 27.91 23.17
CA HIS A 244 13.37 28.49 21.84
C HIS A 244 12.90 27.47 20.79
N ILE A 245 13.01 26.16 21.07
CA ILE A 245 12.56 25.11 20.16
C ILE A 245 11.03 25.10 20.12
N ASN A 246 10.47 25.30 18.93
CA ASN A 246 9.03 25.39 18.69
C ASN A 246 8.45 24.22 17.90
N HIS A 247 9.28 23.33 17.39
CA HIS A 247 8.87 22.16 16.62
C HIS A 247 9.57 20.92 17.16
N TYR A 248 8.80 19.85 17.32
CA TYR A 248 9.31 18.58 17.82
C TYR A 248 8.92 17.43 16.88
N LEU A 249 9.83 16.49 16.72
CA LEU A 249 9.57 15.20 16.08
C LEU A 249 9.73 14.11 17.14
N ILE A 250 8.65 13.37 17.39
CA ILE A 250 8.62 12.28 18.35
C ILE A 250 8.65 10.97 17.58
N ILE A 251 9.73 10.22 17.72
CA ILE A 251 9.91 8.94 17.06
C ILE A 251 9.54 7.86 18.07
N ILE A 252 8.40 7.23 17.85
CA ILE A 252 7.85 6.22 18.74
C ILE A 252 8.27 4.82 18.28
N SER A 253 8.59 4.01 19.28
CA SER A 253 8.90 2.58 19.20
C SER A 253 8.28 1.90 20.41
N ASN A 254 8.25 0.57 20.44
CA ASN A 254 7.76 -0.18 21.61
C ASN A 254 8.53 0.21 22.88
N GLN A 255 9.84 0.44 22.78
CA GLN A 255 10.67 0.86 23.91
C GLN A 255 10.42 2.32 24.31
N TYR A 256 10.26 3.21 23.33
CA TYR A 256 9.92 4.62 23.58
C TYR A 256 8.60 4.76 24.32
N ILE A 257 7.57 4.00 23.91
CA ILE A 257 6.25 4.02 24.54
C ILE A 257 6.35 3.57 26.00
N GLN A 258 6.99 2.44 26.25
CA GLN A 258 7.09 1.89 27.59
C GLN A 258 7.72 2.91 28.56
N LYS A 259 8.87 3.49 28.17
CA LYS A 259 9.58 4.45 29.00
C LYS A 259 8.84 5.79 29.12
N ASN A 260 8.60 6.46 27.98
CA ASN A 260 8.22 7.87 27.98
C ASN A 260 6.70 8.13 28.01
N LEU A 261 5.87 7.16 27.59
CA LEU A 261 4.42 7.35 27.43
C LEU A 261 3.58 6.55 28.44
N ILE A 262 4.14 5.49 29.03
CA ILE A 262 3.46 4.65 30.04
C ILE A 262 4.03 4.90 31.45
N GLU A 263 5.35 4.73 31.62
CA GLU A 263 6.05 4.82 32.90
C GLU A 263 6.32 6.28 33.31
N GLU A 264 7.55 6.77 33.13
CA GLU A 264 7.99 8.12 33.44
C GLU A 264 8.60 8.78 32.21
N GLU A 265 8.11 9.99 31.88
CA GLU A 265 8.74 10.84 30.88
C GLU A 265 10.24 10.91 31.21
N SER A 266 11.12 10.38 30.37
CA SER A 266 12.57 10.30 30.64
C SER A 266 13.32 11.27 29.74
N CYS A 267 12.85 11.42 28.50
CA CYS A 267 13.45 12.33 27.53
C CYS A 267 13.13 13.80 27.85
N VAL A 268 14.17 14.61 28.00
CA VAL A 268 14.09 16.05 28.30
C VAL A 268 13.34 16.84 27.22
N LEU A 269 13.54 16.50 25.94
CA LEU A 269 12.82 17.11 24.83
C LEU A 269 11.32 16.78 24.88
N PHE A 270 10.97 15.53 25.23
CA PHE A 270 9.59 15.10 25.36
C PHE A 270 8.87 15.76 26.55
N LYS A 271 9.52 15.83 27.71
CA LYS A 271 9.02 16.60 28.87
C LYS A 271 8.73 18.04 28.51
N THR A 272 9.68 18.68 27.82
CA THR A 272 9.58 20.09 27.44
C THR A 272 8.43 20.30 26.46
N LEU A 273 8.28 19.41 25.49
CA LEU A 273 7.14 19.36 24.58
C LEU A 273 5.81 19.24 25.33
N LEU A 274 5.69 18.33 26.29
CA LEU A 274 4.47 18.11 27.07
C LEU A 274 4.12 19.31 27.95
N HIS A 275 5.08 19.76 28.76
CA HIS A 275 4.89 20.85 29.71
C HIS A 275 4.53 22.17 29.02
N ASN A 276 5.10 22.40 27.84
CA ASN A 276 4.83 23.58 27.05
C ASN A 276 3.89 23.33 25.89
N ASN A 277 3.20 22.18 25.83
CA ASN A 277 2.26 21.78 24.78
C ASN A 277 2.64 22.24 23.34
N TYR A 278 3.93 22.12 22.99
CA TYR A 278 4.44 22.59 21.70
C TYR A 278 3.94 21.71 20.54
N LYS A 279 4.08 22.20 19.31
CA LYS A 279 3.72 21.43 18.11
C LYS A 279 4.69 20.26 17.94
N SER A 280 4.15 19.05 17.82
CA SER A 280 4.90 17.85 17.49
C SER A 280 4.29 17.11 16.31
N LYS A 281 5.15 16.48 15.51
CA LYS A 281 4.75 15.33 14.67
C LYS A 281 5.21 14.04 15.36
N THR A 282 4.36 13.03 15.32
CA THR A 282 4.66 11.69 15.83
C THR A 282 4.95 10.79 14.65
N LEU A 283 6.05 10.05 14.70
CA LEU A 283 6.55 9.23 13.61
C LEU A 283 6.95 7.85 14.14
N ALA A 284 6.74 6.82 13.35
CA ALA A 284 7.26 5.48 13.60
C ALA A 284 7.93 4.94 12.35
N PHE A 285 8.99 4.16 12.49
CA PHE A 285 9.55 3.37 11.39
C PHE A 285 8.92 1.98 11.31
N ASN A 286 8.33 1.51 12.40
CA ASN A 286 7.55 0.28 12.45
C ASN A 286 6.05 0.61 12.51
N PRO A 287 5.25 0.17 11.53
CA PRO A 287 3.82 0.42 11.53
C PRO A 287 3.06 -0.40 12.59
N TYR A 288 3.65 -1.50 13.08
CA TYR A 288 3.02 -2.40 14.05
C TYR A 288 3.58 -2.17 15.46
N ILE A 289 3.06 -1.12 16.11
CA ILE A 289 3.42 -0.77 17.48
C ILE A 289 2.45 -1.44 18.46
N ASN A 290 3.00 -2.14 19.44
CA ASN A 290 2.23 -2.79 20.49
C ASN A 290 1.86 -1.78 21.59
N ASN A 291 0.80 -2.06 22.34
CA ASN A 291 0.39 -1.29 23.53
C ASN A 291 0.02 0.18 23.27
N LEU A 292 -0.32 0.59 22.04
CA LEU A 292 -0.84 1.94 21.76
C LEU A 292 -2.02 2.30 22.69
N ASN A 293 -2.89 1.33 22.98
CA ASN A 293 -4.04 1.49 23.87
C ASN A 293 -3.66 1.85 25.32
N ARG A 294 -2.41 1.56 25.75
CA ARG A 294 -1.91 1.87 27.10
C ARG A 294 -1.31 3.29 27.21
N ILE A 295 -1.11 3.98 26.10
CA ILE A 295 -0.58 5.35 26.10
C ILE A 295 -1.60 6.27 26.79
N LYS A 296 -1.15 6.99 27.83
CA LYS A 296 -1.99 7.93 28.61
C LYS A 296 -2.37 9.17 27.79
N ASN A 297 -1.42 9.76 27.08
CA ASN A 297 -1.65 10.94 26.26
C ASN A 297 -1.96 10.55 24.80
N LYS A 298 -3.24 10.66 24.44
CA LYS A 298 -3.81 10.00 23.26
C LYS A 298 -3.40 10.62 21.93
N ARG A 299 -2.95 11.89 21.89
CA ARG A 299 -2.31 12.50 20.71
C ARG A 299 -1.14 11.71 20.12
N PHE A 300 -0.54 10.81 20.89
CA PHE A 300 0.57 9.96 20.43
C PHE A 300 0.14 8.55 20.01
N ARG A 301 -1.16 8.25 20.02
CA ARG A 301 -1.71 7.00 19.45
C ARG A 301 -1.81 7.07 17.92
N VAL A 302 -1.93 8.27 17.36
CA VAL A 302 -1.89 8.54 15.91
C VAL A 302 -0.50 9.03 15.53
N TYR A 303 0.09 8.43 14.49
CA TYR A 303 1.44 8.72 14.03
C TYR A 303 1.58 8.43 12.55
N ASN A 304 2.58 9.05 11.91
CA ASN A 304 2.95 8.74 10.52
C ASN A 304 3.94 7.59 10.52
N ASN A 305 3.68 6.58 9.72
CA ASN A 305 4.68 5.58 9.39
C ASN A 305 5.65 6.16 8.34
N LEU A 306 6.95 6.01 8.58
CA LEU A 306 7.99 6.39 7.62
C LEU A 306 8.78 5.15 7.23
N ASP A 307 8.74 4.82 5.95
CA ASP A 307 9.60 3.77 5.40
C ASP A 307 11.08 4.16 5.55
N THR A 308 11.90 3.16 5.85
CA THR A 308 13.36 3.27 5.98
C THR A 308 14.09 3.51 4.66
N ASP A 309 13.41 3.41 3.51
CA ASP A 309 13.98 3.75 2.20
C ASP A 309 14.50 5.20 2.17
N LYS A 310 15.73 5.36 1.67
CA LYS A 310 16.42 6.67 1.63
C LYS A 310 15.64 7.73 0.85
N LYS A 311 14.96 7.34 -0.23
CA LYS A 311 14.14 8.26 -1.04
C LYS A 311 12.96 8.78 -0.22
N ASN A 312 12.28 7.90 0.50
CA ASN A 312 11.13 8.24 1.35
C ASN A 312 11.54 9.13 2.53
N ILE A 313 12.68 8.83 3.16
CA ILE A 313 13.26 9.70 4.20
C ILE A 313 13.60 11.09 3.64
N GLN A 314 14.13 11.16 2.43
CA GLN A 314 14.46 12.44 1.79
C GLN A 314 13.21 13.25 1.50
N GLU A 315 12.20 12.65 0.85
CA GLU A 315 10.93 13.29 0.54
C GLU A 315 10.21 13.76 1.82
N PHE A 316 10.18 12.92 2.85
CA PHE A 316 9.67 13.31 4.17
C PHE A 316 10.42 14.51 4.74
N SER A 317 11.75 14.55 4.62
CA SER A 317 12.56 15.65 5.13
C SER A 317 12.23 16.97 4.43
N GLU A 318 12.10 16.94 3.10
CA GLU A 318 11.72 18.09 2.27
C GLU A 318 10.30 18.57 2.62
N ASN A 319 9.34 17.65 2.68
CA ASN A 319 7.96 17.93 3.09
C ASN A 319 7.86 18.46 4.53
N LEU A 320 8.69 17.99 5.45
CA LEU A 320 8.72 18.48 6.82
C LEU A 320 9.17 19.95 6.86
N VAL A 321 10.15 20.34 6.06
CA VAL A 321 10.59 21.74 5.97
C VAL A 321 9.48 22.63 5.38
N VAL A 322 8.90 22.21 4.26
CA VAL A 322 7.90 22.99 3.52
C VAL A 322 6.58 23.06 4.28
N ASN A 323 6.06 21.94 4.78
CA ASN A 323 4.70 21.85 5.32
C ASN A 323 4.62 21.91 6.83
N PHE A 324 5.64 21.48 7.57
CA PHE A 324 5.58 21.48 9.05
C PHE A 324 6.26 22.70 9.67
N MET A 325 7.40 23.14 9.10
CA MET A 325 8.24 24.21 9.64
C MET A 325 7.96 25.60 9.05
N SER A 326 7.36 25.71 7.86
CA SER A 326 7.08 27.02 7.23
C SER A 326 5.91 27.77 7.89
N SER A 327 6.06 29.09 7.99
CA SER A 327 5.13 30.03 8.62
C SER A 327 4.08 30.64 7.68
N ASN A 328 4.09 30.29 6.39
CA ASN A 328 3.13 30.79 5.40
C ASN A 328 1.79 30.05 5.56
N THR A 329 1.01 30.46 6.55
CA THR A 329 -0.34 29.93 6.80
C THR A 329 -1.39 30.81 6.15
N SER A 330 -2.21 30.25 5.27
CA SER A 330 -3.60 30.70 5.12
C SER A 330 -4.31 30.40 6.44
N GLN A 331 -4.49 31.42 7.28
CA GLN A 331 -5.32 31.27 8.47
C GLN A 331 -6.79 31.17 8.03
N LEU A 332 -7.53 30.19 8.55
CA LEU A 332 -8.99 30.19 8.41
C LEU A 332 -9.50 31.52 8.96
N LYS A 333 -10.02 32.38 8.09
CA LYS A 333 -10.55 33.68 8.51
C LYS A 333 -11.78 33.42 9.35
N VAL A 334 -11.76 33.87 10.61
CA VAL A 334 -12.96 33.80 11.45
C VAL A 334 -14.00 34.75 10.87
N ASP A 335 -15.05 34.17 10.30
CA ASP A 335 -16.25 34.91 9.95
C ASP A 335 -17.12 35.08 11.20
N THR A 336 -17.02 36.24 11.83
CA THR A 336 -17.78 36.53 13.05
C THR A 336 -19.29 36.65 12.82
N GLU A 337 -19.75 36.83 11.57
CA GLU A 337 -21.19 36.78 11.27
C GLU A 337 -21.70 35.35 11.24
N ASN A 338 -21.00 34.44 10.58
CA ASN A 338 -21.38 33.02 10.57
C ASN A 338 -21.39 32.44 12.00
N ILE A 339 -20.39 32.78 12.83
CA ILE A 339 -20.37 32.35 14.24
C ILE A 339 -21.54 32.97 15.04
N LYS A 340 -21.89 34.24 14.79
CA LYS A 340 -23.06 34.87 15.43
C LYS A 340 -24.34 34.11 15.09
N GLU A 341 -24.53 33.75 13.83
CA GLU A 341 -25.70 32.98 13.38
C GLU A 341 -25.75 31.58 14.01
N SER A 342 -24.62 30.89 14.10
CA SER A 342 -24.53 29.62 14.83
C SER A 342 -24.91 29.78 16.31
N LEU A 343 -24.44 30.83 16.97
CA LEU A 343 -24.82 31.11 18.37
C LEU A 343 -26.32 31.41 18.53
N ILE A 344 -26.94 32.07 17.55
CA ILE A 344 -28.39 32.29 17.53
C ILE A 344 -29.13 30.96 17.40
N SER A 345 -28.66 30.04 16.57
CA SER A 345 -29.26 28.71 16.46
C SER A 345 -29.07 27.87 17.72
N ILE A 346 -27.89 27.91 18.35
CA ILE A 346 -27.60 27.23 19.62
C ILE A 346 -28.46 27.79 20.77
N ARG A 347 -28.75 29.09 20.78
CA ARG A 347 -29.53 29.77 21.81
C ARG A 347 -30.92 30.19 21.32
N LYS A 348 -31.62 29.26 20.64
CA LYS A 348 -33.02 29.44 20.25
C LYS A 348 -33.87 29.89 21.44
N GLY A 349 -34.69 30.92 21.23
CA GLY A 349 -35.57 31.50 22.26
C GLY A 349 -34.96 32.65 23.08
N PHE A 350 -33.69 32.99 22.90
CA PHE A 350 -33.09 34.19 23.47
C PHE A 350 -33.20 35.38 22.50
N GLU A 351 -33.53 36.57 23.00
CA GLU A 351 -33.28 37.81 22.28
C GLU A 351 -31.78 38.10 22.27
N HIS A 352 -31.27 38.76 21.23
CA HIS A 352 -29.84 39.07 21.13
C HIS A 352 -29.57 40.53 20.73
N LYS A 353 -28.44 41.06 21.19
CA LYS A 353 -27.94 42.40 20.85
C LYS A 353 -26.43 42.41 20.74
N ILE A 354 -25.90 43.10 19.72
CA ILE A 354 -24.46 43.36 19.60
C ILE A 354 -24.08 44.45 20.60
N LEU A 355 -23.15 44.13 21.50
CA LEU A 355 -22.59 45.09 22.46
C LEU A 355 -21.37 45.82 21.91
N LEU A 356 -20.58 45.15 21.07
CA LEU A 356 -19.37 45.69 20.46
C LEU A 356 -19.04 44.92 19.19
N GLU A 357 -18.61 45.63 18.16
CA GLU A 357 -17.99 45.03 16.98
C GLU A 357 -16.81 45.91 16.52
N ASN A 358 -15.65 45.29 16.37
CA ASN A 358 -14.45 45.97 15.86
C ASN A 358 -13.55 44.97 15.10
N ASN A 359 -12.34 45.42 14.75
CA ASN A 359 -11.38 44.59 14.00
C ASN A 359 -10.77 43.45 14.82
N GLN A 360 -10.91 43.46 16.16
CA GLN A 360 -10.35 42.44 17.05
C GLN A 360 -11.38 41.45 17.58
N GLN A 361 -12.65 41.86 17.76
CA GLN A 361 -13.67 41.03 18.38
C GLN A 361 -15.10 41.48 18.04
N LYS A 362 -16.03 40.55 18.22
CA LYS A 362 -17.48 40.76 18.22
C LYS A 362 -18.06 40.28 19.54
N THR A 363 -18.81 41.12 20.23
CA THR A 363 -19.46 40.79 21.52
C THR A 363 -20.98 40.80 21.36
N ILE A 364 -21.61 39.70 21.71
CA ILE A 364 -23.04 39.47 21.55
C ILE A 364 -23.63 39.14 22.92
N LEU A 365 -24.70 39.84 23.31
CA LEU A 365 -25.49 39.55 24.49
C LEU A 365 -26.76 38.81 24.08
N PHE A 366 -27.00 37.65 24.67
CA PHE A 366 -28.24 36.90 24.63
C PHE A 366 -29.00 37.07 25.94
N TYR A 367 -30.31 37.32 25.88
CA TYR A 367 -31.11 37.55 27.09
C TYR A 367 -32.58 37.12 26.94
N ILE A 368 -33.23 36.83 28.07
CA ILE A 368 -34.68 36.59 28.17
C ILE A 368 -35.26 37.59 29.17
N ASN A 369 -36.01 38.58 28.69
CA ASN A 369 -36.55 39.67 29.52
C ASN A 369 -37.40 39.19 30.69
N LYS A 370 -38.10 38.06 30.54
CA LYS A 370 -39.00 37.51 31.56
C LYS A 370 -38.31 36.69 32.66
N MET A 371 -37.04 36.30 32.50
CA MET A 371 -36.35 35.36 33.40
C MET A 371 -35.02 35.90 33.98
N ASP A 372 -34.65 37.15 33.66
CA ASP A 372 -33.35 37.78 33.99
C ASP A 372 -32.11 36.91 33.66
N VAL A 373 -32.22 36.04 32.65
CA VAL A 373 -31.10 35.25 32.15
C VAL A 373 -30.36 36.06 31.09
N LYS A 374 -29.05 36.22 31.25
CA LYS A 374 -28.17 36.97 30.35
C LYS A 374 -26.90 36.18 30.09
N ILE A 375 -26.54 35.96 28.84
CA ILE A 375 -25.34 35.22 28.41
C ILE A 375 -24.59 36.10 27.42
N ILE A 376 -23.27 36.23 27.58
CA ILE A 376 -22.43 37.04 26.70
C ILE A 376 -21.45 36.12 25.97
N TYR A 377 -21.36 36.28 24.66
CA TYR A 377 -20.33 35.66 23.83
C TYR A 377 -19.40 36.73 23.29
N ILE A 378 -18.10 36.51 23.46
CA ILE A 378 -17.04 37.36 22.89
C ILE A 378 -16.29 36.50 21.88
N VAL A 379 -16.53 36.76 20.60
CA VAL A 379 -15.87 36.07 19.48
C VAL A 379 -14.67 36.89 19.04
N LEU A 380 -13.47 36.35 19.20
CA LEU A 380 -12.24 37.03 18.78
C LEU A 380 -11.96 36.79 17.29
N LYS A 381 -11.43 37.82 16.61
CA LYS A 381 -10.98 37.75 15.21
C LYS A 381 -9.49 37.39 15.13
N ASN A 382 -9.03 36.92 13.98
CA ASN A 382 -7.61 36.69 13.75
C ASN A 382 -6.82 37.99 13.97
N GLY A 383 -5.72 37.94 14.74
CA GLY A 383 -4.92 39.11 15.10
C GLY A 383 -5.41 39.91 16.31
N PHE A 384 -6.29 39.34 17.15
CA PHE A 384 -6.73 39.95 18.41
C PHE A 384 -5.55 40.24 19.38
N SER A 385 -5.71 41.25 20.25
CA SER A 385 -4.74 41.55 21.31
C SER A 385 -5.22 41.01 22.65
N THR A 386 -4.45 40.09 23.24
CA THR A 386 -4.75 39.50 24.55
C THR A 386 -4.91 40.58 25.64
N ILE A 387 -4.11 41.66 25.58
CA ILE A 387 -4.13 42.74 26.58
C ILE A 387 -5.44 43.54 26.48
N SER A 388 -5.84 43.96 25.28
CA SER A 388 -7.08 44.71 25.08
C SER A 388 -8.30 43.86 25.43
N THR A 389 -8.30 42.58 25.07
CA THR A 389 -9.36 41.63 25.42
C THR A 389 -9.48 41.46 26.94
N ILE A 390 -8.38 41.24 27.68
CA ILE A 390 -8.40 41.12 29.15
C ILE A 390 -8.99 42.39 29.79
N ALA A 391 -8.55 43.57 29.35
CA ALA A 391 -9.05 44.84 29.87
C ALA A 391 -10.55 45.01 29.62
N TYR A 392 -11.00 44.64 28.42
CA TYR A 392 -12.41 44.69 28.05
C TYR A 392 -13.28 43.72 28.88
N VAL A 393 -12.86 42.47 29.05
CA VAL A 393 -13.62 41.49 29.85
C VAL A 393 -13.71 41.92 31.32
N LYS A 394 -12.63 42.45 31.91
CA LYS A 394 -12.65 43.03 33.27
C LYS A 394 -13.58 44.26 33.39
N GLY A 395 -13.79 44.98 32.29
CA GLY A 395 -14.79 46.05 32.22
C GLY A 395 -16.22 45.50 32.22
N LEU A 396 -16.49 44.48 31.40
CA LEU A 396 -17.78 43.80 31.33
C LEU A 396 -18.17 43.10 32.64
N SER A 397 -17.20 42.51 33.35
CA SER A 397 -17.44 41.79 34.60
C SER A 397 -17.96 42.67 35.74
N LYS A 398 -17.87 44.00 35.60
CA LYS A 398 -18.49 44.96 36.54
C LYS A 398 -20.00 45.06 36.36
N LYS A 399 -20.52 44.70 35.17
CA LYS A 399 -21.94 44.78 34.82
C LYS A 399 -22.60 43.41 34.73
N TYR A 400 -21.83 42.35 34.50
CA TYR A 400 -22.33 41.00 34.30
C TYR A 400 -21.50 39.98 35.08
N PRO A 401 -22.12 38.92 35.65
CA PRO A 401 -21.39 37.86 36.32
C PRO A 401 -20.39 37.16 35.39
N LEU A 402 -19.19 36.84 35.89
CA LEU A 402 -18.15 36.16 35.10
C LEU A 402 -18.62 34.82 34.51
N LYS A 403 -19.45 34.07 35.24
CA LYS A 403 -20.04 32.80 34.79
C LYS A 403 -20.94 32.93 33.55
N ASN A 404 -21.41 34.14 33.25
CA ASN A 404 -22.26 34.42 32.10
C ASN A 404 -21.46 34.84 30.86
N ILE A 405 -20.14 35.00 30.97
CA ILE A 405 -19.27 35.47 29.87
C ILE A 405 -18.53 34.27 29.27
N ASN A 406 -18.73 34.05 27.98
CA ASN A 406 -18.07 33.04 27.17
C ASN A 406 -17.09 33.70 26.21
N LEU A 407 -15.84 33.27 26.22
CA LEU A 407 -14.79 33.78 25.34
C LEU A 407 -14.43 32.73 24.29
N LEU A 408 -14.73 33.02 23.02
CA LEU A 408 -14.46 32.15 21.88
C LEU A 408 -13.23 32.65 21.13
N VAL A 409 -12.18 31.84 21.12
CA VAL A 409 -10.85 32.20 20.63
C VAL A 409 -10.56 31.47 19.31
N PRO A 410 -10.09 32.15 18.25
CA PRO A 410 -9.59 31.47 17.07
C PRO A 410 -8.39 30.63 17.43
N GLN A 411 -8.40 29.38 16.98
CA GLN A 411 -7.21 28.57 17.03
C GLN A 411 -6.23 29.08 15.98
N ASN A 412 -5.12 29.66 16.41
CA ASN A 412 -4.06 30.07 15.49
C ASN A 412 -3.08 28.89 15.33
N PRO A 413 -2.91 28.36 14.11
CA PRO A 413 -2.03 27.20 13.85
C PRO A 413 -0.56 27.46 14.19
N ASN A 414 -0.16 28.74 14.32
CA ASN A 414 1.17 29.16 14.72
C ASN A 414 1.28 29.53 16.21
N HIS A 415 0.17 29.64 16.96
CA HIS A 415 0.21 29.87 18.41
C HIS A 415 0.17 28.54 19.17
N LYS A 416 1.20 28.38 19.99
CA LYS A 416 1.91 27.12 20.20
C LYS A 416 1.40 26.30 21.39
N THR A 417 0.20 26.57 21.93
CA THR A 417 -0.28 26.01 23.22
C THR A 417 -1.71 26.41 23.59
N ARG A 418 -2.41 25.57 24.39
CA ARG A 418 -3.58 25.95 25.22
C ARG A 418 -3.32 27.10 26.21
N LYS A 419 -2.05 27.48 26.43
CA LYS A 419 -1.64 28.62 27.28
C LYS A 419 -2.37 29.92 26.98
N VAL A 420 -2.85 30.16 25.75
CA VAL A 420 -3.67 31.35 25.47
C VAL A 420 -5.00 31.28 26.21
N LEU A 421 -5.67 30.11 26.16
CA LEU A 421 -6.89 29.87 26.95
C LEU A 421 -6.57 29.93 28.45
N ASP A 422 -5.51 29.26 28.90
CA ASP A 422 -5.11 29.26 30.32
C ASP A 422 -4.76 30.67 30.82
N THR A 423 -4.07 31.48 30.00
CA THR A 423 -3.77 32.88 30.32
C THR A 423 -5.05 33.69 30.51
N PHE A 424 -6.07 33.47 29.67
CA PHE A 424 -7.36 34.11 29.87
C PHE A 424 -8.06 33.60 31.13
N LYS A 425 -8.09 32.28 31.35
CA LYS A 425 -8.66 31.65 32.55
C LYS A 425 -8.02 32.19 33.83
N ASP A 426 -6.69 32.24 33.89
CA ASP A 426 -5.92 32.69 35.06
C ASP A 426 -6.04 34.21 35.30
N LYS A 427 -5.84 35.03 34.25
CA LYS A 427 -5.77 36.50 34.40
C LYS A 427 -7.14 37.17 34.52
N ILE A 428 -8.19 36.55 33.98
CA ILE A 428 -9.56 37.07 34.01
C ILE A 428 -10.41 36.33 35.06
N ARG A 429 -10.04 35.11 35.46
CA ARG A 429 -10.84 34.21 36.33
C ARG A 429 -12.20 33.86 35.74
N ILE A 430 -12.23 33.61 34.43
CA ILE A 430 -13.40 33.05 33.72
C ILE A 430 -13.11 31.58 33.40
N GLU A 431 -14.07 30.70 33.60
CA GLU A 431 -13.91 29.28 33.28
C GLU A 431 -14.28 28.98 31.81
N ASN A 432 -15.24 29.75 31.27
CA ASN A 432 -15.82 29.56 29.93
C ASN A 432 -14.96 30.19 28.82
N VAL A 433 -13.76 29.64 28.61
CA VAL A 433 -12.86 30.02 27.50
C VAL A 433 -12.59 28.81 26.63
N TYR A 434 -12.97 28.93 25.36
CA TYR A 434 -12.95 27.82 24.41
C TYR A 434 -12.31 28.24 23.09
N TYR A 435 -11.68 27.29 22.40
CA TYR A 435 -11.47 27.47 20.97
C TYR A 435 -12.82 27.40 20.23
N ILE A 436 -12.97 28.15 19.14
CA ILE A 436 -14.24 28.21 18.40
C ILE A 436 -14.69 26.81 17.94
N GLY A 437 -13.78 26.02 17.33
CA GLY A 437 -14.09 24.67 16.87
C GLY A 437 -14.50 23.72 18.00
N GLU A 438 -13.77 23.72 19.12
CA GLU A 438 -14.09 22.93 20.32
C GLU A 438 -15.47 23.30 20.87
N PHE A 439 -15.77 24.60 21.00
CA PHE A 439 -17.07 25.08 21.48
C PHE A 439 -18.22 24.64 20.57
N LEU A 440 -18.06 24.79 19.25
CA LEU A 440 -19.07 24.37 18.29
C LEU A 440 -19.33 22.86 18.40
N PHE A 441 -18.28 22.03 18.50
CA PHE A 441 -18.44 20.60 18.67
C PHE A 441 -19.24 20.27 19.94
N GLU A 442 -18.80 20.78 21.10
CA GLU A 442 -19.40 20.45 22.40
C GLU A 442 -20.87 20.88 22.51
N GLU A 443 -21.24 22.04 21.95
CA GLU A 443 -22.61 22.56 22.06
C GLU A 443 -23.55 22.08 20.96
N THR A 444 -23.06 21.39 19.91
CA THR A 444 -23.89 21.00 18.76
C THR A 444 -23.79 19.54 18.38
N LEU A 445 -22.59 18.97 18.32
CA LEU A 445 -22.37 17.62 17.79
C LEU A 445 -22.14 16.57 18.89
N ASN A 446 -21.68 16.97 20.08
CA ASN A 446 -21.28 16.03 21.12
C ASN A 446 -22.43 15.14 21.65
N ASP A 447 -23.67 15.62 21.57
CA ASP A 447 -24.86 14.87 21.99
C ASP A 447 -25.39 13.91 20.91
N ILE A 448 -24.79 13.95 19.71
CA ILE A 448 -25.14 13.06 18.61
C ILE A 448 -24.52 11.68 18.90
N ASN A 449 -25.38 10.70 19.20
CA ASN A 449 -24.94 9.33 19.48
C ASN A 449 -24.44 8.66 18.19
N GLN A 450 -23.20 8.17 18.24
CA GLN A 450 -22.58 7.34 17.21
C GLN A 450 -22.28 5.97 17.81
N LEU A 451 -22.68 4.90 17.12
CA LEU A 451 -22.45 3.52 17.55
C LEU A 451 -21.42 2.87 16.63
N PRO A 452 -20.53 2.01 17.13
CA PRO A 452 -19.63 1.22 16.29
C PRO A 452 -20.42 0.47 15.22
N ILE A 453 -19.94 0.51 13.99
CA ILE A 453 -20.57 -0.17 12.84
C ILE A 453 -19.78 -1.41 12.41
N LEU A 454 -18.49 -1.51 12.72
CA LEU A 454 -17.71 -2.70 12.42
C LEU A 454 -18.14 -3.84 13.35
N GLY A 455 -18.84 -4.82 12.79
CA GLY A 455 -19.32 -6.00 13.52
C GLY A 455 -18.32 -7.16 13.63
N ILE A 456 -17.01 -6.89 13.52
CA ILE A 456 -15.98 -7.95 13.43
C ILE A 456 -14.87 -7.71 14.45
N ASP A 457 -14.65 -8.68 15.33
CA ASP A 457 -13.59 -8.63 16.35
C ASP A 457 -12.19 -8.93 15.77
N ASP A 458 -12.14 -9.74 14.70
CA ASP A 458 -10.91 -10.30 14.12
C ASP A 458 -10.35 -9.47 12.95
N PHE A 459 -10.42 -8.14 13.04
CA PHE A 459 -9.96 -7.24 11.98
C PHE A 459 -8.45 -7.39 11.70
N VAL A 460 -8.09 -7.74 10.46
CA VAL A 460 -6.72 -7.73 9.97
C VAL A 460 -6.47 -6.46 9.18
N SER A 461 -5.59 -5.58 9.69
CA SER A 461 -5.21 -4.35 8.98
C SER A 461 -4.62 -4.69 7.60
N PRO A 462 -5.24 -4.21 6.51
CA PRO A 462 -4.72 -4.42 5.16
C PRO A 462 -3.46 -3.59 4.91
N VAL A 463 -2.78 -3.88 3.80
CA VAL A 463 -1.74 -3.00 3.25
C VAL A 463 -2.39 -2.05 2.27
N ILE A 464 -2.08 -0.77 2.40
CA ILE A 464 -2.57 0.29 1.54
C ILE A 464 -1.34 0.88 0.84
N LYS A 465 -1.47 1.27 -0.42
CA LYS A 465 -0.43 1.95 -1.18
C LYS A 465 -0.85 3.37 -1.49
N HIS A 466 0.05 4.31 -1.30
CA HIS A 466 -0.08 5.67 -1.79
C HIS A 466 1.10 5.92 -2.73
N GLU A 467 0.82 6.13 -4.02
CA GLU A 467 1.83 6.17 -5.08
C GLU A 467 2.74 4.93 -5.07
N THR A 468 3.99 5.07 -4.62
CA THR A 468 4.96 3.98 -4.51
C THR A 468 5.13 3.43 -3.10
N ASN A 469 4.54 4.09 -2.10
CA ASN A 469 4.80 3.82 -0.69
C ASN A 469 3.68 2.99 -0.06
N SER A 470 4.08 2.02 0.76
CA SER A 470 3.14 1.31 1.63
C SER A 470 2.79 2.19 2.83
N ILE A 471 1.49 2.41 3.00
CA ILE A 471 0.91 3.10 4.15
C ILE A 471 -0.06 2.16 4.87
N HIS A 472 -0.45 2.55 6.08
CA HIS A 472 -1.29 1.77 6.98
C HIS A 472 -2.52 2.56 7.42
N LEU A 473 -3.46 1.90 8.10
CA LEU A 473 -4.66 2.51 8.67
C LEU A 473 -4.33 3.79 9.47
N VAL A 474 -3.25 3.75 10.25
CA VAL A 474 -2.81 4.88 11.09
C VAL A 474 -2.44 6.12 10.26
N ASP A 475 -1.94 5.92 9.04
CA ASP A 475 -1.59 7.03 8.14
C ASP A 475 -2.84 7.72 7.59
N ILE A 476 -3.92 6.96 7.33
CA ILE A 476 -5.22 7.54 6.96
C ILE A 476 -5.83 8.28 8.15
N LEU A 477 -5.78 7.70 9.36
CA LEU A 477 -6.21 8.39 10.58
C LEU A 477 -5.42 9.67 10.81
N HIS A 478 -4.11 9.66 10.53
CA HIS A 478 -3.28 10.85 10.58
C HIS A 478 -3.72 11.89 9.53
N TRP A 479 -3.98 11.46 8.29
CA TRP A 479 -4.48 12.34 7.23
C TRP A 479 -5.78 13.04 7.63
N ILE A 480 -6.69 12.35 8.31
CA ILE A 480 -7.99 12.90 8.78
C ILE A 480 -7.76 14.02 9.80
N VAL A 481 -6.84 13.82 10.73
CA VAL A 481 -6.55 14.75 11.84
C VAL A 481 -5.60 15.88 11.41
N GLU A 482 -4.80 15.70 10.37
CA GLU A 482 -3.82 16.68 9.91
C GLU A 482 -4.48 17.88 9.20
N GLU A 483 -4.34 19.08 9.79
CA GLU A 483 -4.98 20.30 9.27
C GLU A 483 -4.50 20.75 7.88
N ARG A 484 -3.32 20.30 7.44
CA ARG A 484 -2.67 20.73 6.18
C ARG A 484 -2.73 19.68 5.08
N SER A 485 -3.47 18.59 5.28
CA SER A 485 -3.62 17.54 4.28
C SER A 485 -4.79 17.83 3.33
N PRO A 486 -4.84 17.19 2.15
CA PRO A 486 -5.97 17.32 1.21
C PRO A 486 -7.32 17.07 1.89
N SER A 487 -8.39 17.75 1.46
CA SER A 487 -9.71 17.61 2.07
C SER A 487 -10.45 16.35 1.64
N ILE A 488 -10.08 15.76 0.48
CA ILE A 488 -10.75 14.60 -0.10
C ILE A 488 -9.76 13.45 -0.19
N GLY A 489 -10.15 12.27 0.32
CA GLY A 489 -9.44 11.01 0.17
C GLY A 489 -10.28 9.99 -0.57
N ILE A 490 -9.67 9.20 -1.45
CA ILE A 490 -10.32 8.13 -2.21
C ILE A 490 -9.61 6.81 -1.89
N ILE A 491 -10.35 5.81 -1.43
CA ILE A 491 -9.87 4.43 -1.28
C ILE A 491 -10.30 3.66 -2.53
N GLU A 492 -9.32 3.32 -3.37
CA GLU A 492 -9.50 2.51 -4.58
C GLU A 492 -9.11 1.04 -4.33
N ALA A 493 -9.93 0.11 -4.78
CA ALA A 493 -9.63 -1.32 -4.80
C ALA A 493 -10.63 -2.08 -5.69
N PRO A 494 -10.31 -3.27 -6.20
CA PRO A 494 -11.28 -4.20 -6.75
C PRO A 494 -12.40 -4.60 -5.75
N GLY A 495 -13.45 -5.26 -6.26
CA GLY A 495 -14.49 -5.86 -5.43
C GLY A 495 -13.93 -6.93 -4.49
N GLY A 496 -14.45 -7.00 -3.26
CA GLY A 496 -14.07 -8.05 -2.30
C GLY A 496 -12.74 -7.87 -1.57
N ILE A 497 -12.05 -6.74 -1.76
CA ILE A 497 -10.77 -6.43 -1.10
C ILE A 497 -10.92 -5.89 0.34
N GLY A 498 -12.12 -5.47 0.75
CA GLY A 498 -12.40 -4.98 2.10
C GLY A 498 -12.43 -3.46 2.26
N LYS A 499 -12.82 -2.71 1.21
CA LYS A 499 -12.98 -1.25 1.25
C LYS A 499 -13.96 -0.80 2.36
N THR A 500 -15.18 -1.34 2.33
CA THR A 500 -16.23 -1.11 3.33
C THR A 500 -15.71 -1.40 4.74
N THR A 501 -15.13 -2.59 4.95
CA THR A 501 -14.55 -3.00 6.25
C THR A 501 -13.45 -2.05 6.74
N LEU A 502 -12.63 -1.49 5.84
CA LEU A 502 -11.61 -0.51 6.20
C LEU A 502 -12.23 0.82 6.65
N VAL A 503 -13.25 1.33 5.95
CA VAL A 503 -13.89 2.59 6.33
C VAL A 503 -14.78 2.47 7.57
N GLU A 504 -15.41 1.31 7.78
CA GLU A 504 -16.08 0.97 9.04
C GLU A 504 -15.08 0.96 10.20
N LYS A 505 -13.89 0.39 10.00
CA LYS A 505 -12.82 0.43 11.00
C LYS A 505 -12.36 1.86 11.29
N ILE A 506 -12.21 2.70 10.26
CA ILE A 506 -11.86 4.13 10.42
C ILE A 506 -12.93 4.85 11.23
N HIS A 507 -14.21 4.63 10.90
CA HIS A 507 -15.34 5.19 11.64
C HIS A 507 -15.24 4.84 13.12
N ASP A 508 -15.11 3.55 13.46
CA ASP A 508 -15.09 3.06 14.84
C ASP A 508 -13.91 3.58 15.67
N GLU A 509 -12.73 3.73 15.04
CA GLU A 509 -11.55 4.33 15.70
C GLU A 509 -11.75 5.83 16.01
N LEU A 510 -12.53 6.56 15.20
CA LEU A 510 -12.75 8.00 15.37
C LEU A 510 -13.90 8.32 16.32
N ILE A 511 -14.98 7.53 16.32
CA ILE A 511 -16.14 7.76 17.20
C ILE A 511 -15.91 7.29 18.63
N ASN A 512 -14.84 6.55 18.87
CA ASN A 512 -14.47 6.11 20.20
C ASN A 512 -14.37 7.33 21.14
N LYS A 513 -15.24 7.39 22.16
CA LYS A 513 -15.33 8.51 23.13
C LYS A 513 -14.00 8.79 23.83
N GLU A 514 -13.10 7.84 23.78
CA GLU A 514 -11.74 7.97 24.27
C GLU A 514 -10.81 8.80 23.38
N ASN A 515 -11.13 9.09 22.12
CA ASN A 515 -10.26 9.83 21.21
C ASN A 515 -10.13 11.31 21.62
N GLU A 516 -8.95 11.91 21.44
CA GLU A 516 -8.72 13.33 21.75
C GLU A 516 -9.36 14.24 20.69
N TYR A 517 -9.39 13.77 19.44
CA TYR A 517 -10.03 14.43 18.33
C TYR A 517 -11.46 13.92 18.23
N LYS A 518 -12.41 14.78 18.62
CA LYS A 518 -13.83 14.44 18.52
C LYS A 518 -14.33 14.79 17.12
N HIS A 519 -14.82 13.77 16.42
CA HIS A 519 -15.42 13.93 15.09
C HIS A 519 -16.87 13.43 15.11
N LEU A 520 -17.72 14.11 14.35
CA LEU A 520 -18.93 13.50 13.83
C LEU A 520 -18.55 12.81 12.52
N VAL A 521 -18.61 11.49 12.50
CA VAL A 521 -18.36 10.68 11.31
C VAL A 521 -19.70 10.37 10.67
N LEU A 522 -19.95 10.98 9.52
CA LEU A 522 -21.17 10.77 8.74
C LEU A 522 -20.92 9.63 7.77
N PHE A 523 -21.39 8.44 8.11
CA PHE A 523 -21.29 7.26 7.24
C PHE A 523 -22.49 7.20 6.31
N ILE A 524 -22.23 7.23 4.99
CA ILE A 524 -23.25 7.25 3.94
C ILE A 524 -23.02 6.04 3.04
N GLU A 525 -23.98 5.12 3.07
CA GLU A 525 -24.02 3.97 2.18
C GLU A 525 -24.55 4.36 0.80
N ALA A 526 -24.05 3.68 -0.25
CA ALA A 526 -24.49 3.91 -1.62
C ALA A 526 -26.02 3.78 -1.79
N ASN A 527 -26.65 2.77 -1.17
CA ASN A 527 -28.10 2.56 -1.24
C ASN A 527 -28.89 3.79 -0.74
N ALA A 528 -28.53 4.31 0.45
CA ALA A 528 -29.18 5.49 1.03
C ALA A 528 -29.01 6.75 0.16
N PHE A 529 -27.85 6.89 -0.49
CA PHE A 529 -27.61 7.96 -1.45
C PHE A 529 -28.50 7.80 -2.69
N ILE A 530 -28.51 6.61 -3.28
CA ILE A 530 -29.27 6.32 -4.49
C ILE A 530 -30.76 6.55 -4.26
N GLU A 531 -31.35 6.00 -3.20
CA GLU A 531 -32.78 6.20 -2.89
C GLU A 531 -33.15 7.67 -2.74
N SER A 532 -32.26 8.47 -2.14
CA SER A 532 -32.48 9.89 -1.87
C SER A 532 -32.37 10.77 -3.11
N PHE A 533 -31.60 10.35 -4.12
CA PHE A 533 -31.20 11.19 -5.25
C PHE A 533 -31.51 10.60 -6.64
N LYS A 534 -32.16 9.44 -6.72
CA LYS A 534 -32.49 8.75 -8.00
C LYS A 534 -33.25 9.63 -9.01
N ASN A 535 -34.08 10.54 -8.52
CA ASN A 535 -34.92 11.43 -9.33
C ASN A 535 -34.38 12.86 -9.44
N THR A 536 -33.21 13.13 -8.86
CA THR A 536 -32.56 14.45 -8.88
C THR A 536 -31.84 14.65 -10.20
N ASP A 537 -32.03 15.81 -10.82
CA ASP A 537 -31.17 16.25 -11.91
C ASP A 537 -29.92 16.89 -11.30
N PHE A 538 -28.78 16.21 -11.42
CA PHE A 538 -27.49 16.67 -10.93
C PHE A 538 -26.94 17.89 -11.72
N SER A 539 -27.72 18.43 -12.67
CA SER A 539 -27.46 19.74 -13.26
C SER A 539 -27.81 20.92 -12.34
N ASP A 540 -28.73 20.75 -11.38
CA ASP A 540 -29.08 21.78 -10.38
C ASP A 540 -28.19 21.65 -9.13
N GLU A 541 -27.31 22.63 -8.94
CA GLU A 541 -26.26 22.62 -7.93
C GLU A 541 -26.78 22.76 -6.50
N THR A 542 -28.03 23.16 -6.31
CA THR A 542 -28.62 23.36 -4.97
C THR A 542 -29.21 22.08 -4.38
N GLU A 543 -29.46 21.05 -5.20
CA GLU A 543 -30.16 19.86 -4.74
C GLU A 543 -29.26 18.84 -4.03
N TYR A 544 -27.93 18.86 -4.24
CA TYR A 544 -26.99 17.78 -3.85
C TYR A 544 -25.69 18.25 -3.15
N ASP A 545 -25.70 19.38 -2.46
CA ASP A 545 -24.57 19.84 -1.64
C ASP A 545 -24.28 18.95 -0.41
N LEU A 546 -23.18 19.21 0.32
CA LEU A 546 -22.77 18.37 1.46
C LEU A 546 -23.85 18.31 2.55
N TYR A 547 -24.54 19.42 2.80
CA TYR A 547 -25.60 19.45 3.80
C TYR A 547 -26.86 18.71 3.34
N SER A 548 -27.26 18.81 2.07
CA SER A 548 -28.41 18.09 1.54
C SER A 548 -28.18 16.58 1.52
N ILE A 549 -26.96 16.16 1.21
CA ILE A 549 -26.50 14.77 1.32
C ILE A 549 -26.65 14.29 2.76
N PHE A 550 -26.10 15.02 3.73
CA PHE A 550 -26.28 14.70 5.15
C PHE A 550 -27.75 14.64 5.57
N LYS A 551 -28.55 15.62 5.15
CA LYS A 551 -29.96 15.77 5.53
C LYS A 551 -30.84 14.63 5.00
N LYS A 552 -30.59 14.17 3.78
CA LYS A 552 -31.40 13.14 3.12
C LYS A 552 -30.91 11.72 3.44
N CYS A 553 -29.59 11.50 3.51
CA CYS A 553 -29.03 10.15 3.55
C CYS A 553 -28.64 9.67 4.96
N HIS A 554 -28.59 10.55 5.97
CA HIS A 554 -28.19 10.17 7.32
C HIS A 554 -29.37 10.19 8.29
N SER A 555 -29.46 9.21 9.18
CA SER A 555 -30.55 9.07 10.16
C SER A 555 -30.72 10.30 11.07
N GLN A 556 -29.64 11.05 11.27
CA GLN A 556 -29.59 12.27 12.08
C GLN A 556 -29.54 13.54 11.22
N GLY A 557 -29.92 13.48 9.94
CA GLY A 557 -29.85 14.60 9.00
C GLY A 557 -30.62 15.87 9.40
N ASN A 558 -31.56 15.77 10.35
CA ASN A 558 -32.32 16.91 10.90
C ASN A 558 -31.81 17.41 12.26
N SER A 559 -30.69 16.85 12.77
CA SER A 559 -30.15 17.19 14.10
C SER A 559 -29.51 18.58 14.16
N ILE A 560 -28.92 19.02 13.05
CA ILE A 560 -28.26 20.33 12.91
C ILE A 560 -28.74 21.03 11.65
N ASP A 561 -28.76 22.36 11.67
CA ASP A 561 -29.05 23.15 10.48
C ASP A 561 -27.82 23.33 9.58
N GLU A 562 -28.06 23.83 8.37
CA GLU A 562 -27.05 24.03 7.32
C GLU A 562 -25.87 24.88 7.79
N GLN A 563 -26.16 25.95 8.52
CA GLN A 563 -25.14 26.88 8.98
C GLN A 563 -24.26 26.25 10.07
N LEU A 564 -24.85 25.51 11.00
CA LEU A 564 -24.12 24.72 12.00
C LEU A 564 -23.31 23.61 11.37
N PHE A 565 -23.84 22.95 10.34
CA PHE A 565 -23.13 21.93 9.58
C PHE A 565 -21.86 22.49 8.94
N TYR A 566 -21.98 23.54 8.11
CA TYR A 566 -20.83 24.10 7.40
C TYR A 566 -19.80 24.73 8.35
N ASN A 567 -20.23 25.35 9.45
CA ASN A 567 -19.28 25.86 10.44
C ASN A 567 -18.52 24.72 11.12
N ASN A 568 -19.18 23.65 11.56
CA ASN A 568 -18.48 22.49 12.13
C ASN A 568 -17.55 21.82 11.10
N PHE A 569 -18.01 21.65 9.86
CA PHE A 569 -17.19 21.14 8.77
C PHE A 569 -15.93 21.99 8.56
N ASN A 570 -16.07 23.32 8.52
CA ASN A 570 -14.95 24.25 8.37
C ASN A 570 -13.94 24.22 9.54
N TYR A 571 -14.36 23.83 10.74
CA TYR A 571 -13.43 23.66 11.87
C TYR A 571 -12.82 22.25 11.95
N GLY A 572 -13.18 21.33 11.05
CA GLY A 572 -12.65 19.96 11.03
C GLY A 572 -13.39 18.99 11.95
N ASN A 573 -14.56 19.38 12.43
CA ASN A 573 -15.37 18.59 13.37
C ASN A 573 -16.16 17.47 12.68
N ILE A 574 -16.25 17.48 11.35
CA ILE A 574 -17.04 16.52 10.56
C ILE A 574 -16.11 15.79 9.58
N LEU A 575 -16.21 14.45 9.58
CA LEU A 575 -15.70 13.57 8.53
C LEU A 575 -16.92 12.98 7.81
N MET A 576 -16.97 13.10 6.49
CA MET A 576 -18.00 12.43 5.67
C MET A 576 -17.38 11.22 4.97
N ILE A 577 -17.94 10.03 5.19
CA ILE A 577 -17.56 8.79 4.50
C ILE A 577 -18.69 8.44 3.55
N ILE A 578 -18.39 8.29 2.25
CA ILE A 578 -19.33 7.77 1.25
C ILE A 578 -18.77 6.43 0.75
N ASP A 579 -19.41 5.34 1.16
CA ASP A 579 -19.01 3.99 0.77
C ASP A 579 -19.75 3.54 -0.50
N GLY A 580 -19.03 3.08 -1.51
CA GLY A 580 -19.58 2.53 -2.75
C GLY A 580 -19.94 3.58 -3.81
N VAL A 581 -19.09 4.58 -4.03
CA VAL A 581 -19.37 5.62 -5.05
C VAL A 581 -19.48 5.03 -6.46
N ASP A 582 -18.79 3.91 -6.74
CA ASP A 582 -18.95 3.14 -7.97
C ASP A 582 -20.41 2.67 -8.20
N GLU A 583 -21.10 2.26 -7.13
CA GLU A 583 -22.50 1.83 -7.19
C GLU A 583 -23.42 3.03 -7.53
N ILE A 584 -23.13 4.21 -6.98
CA ILE A 584 -23.84 5.47 -7.29
C ILE A 584 -23.67 5.85 -8.77
N VAL A 585 -22.43 5.87 -9.26
CA VAL A 585 -22.10 6.21 -10.67
C VAL A 585 -22.75 5.24 -11.65
N SER A 586 -22.80 3.95 -11.30
CA SER A 586 -23.40 2.94 -12.16
C SER A 586 -24.92 3.06 -12.27
N THR A 587 -25.58 3.60 -11.22
CA THR A 587 -27.03 3.61 -11.09
C THR A 587 -27.67 4.93 -11.51
N ILE A 588 -27.10 6.05 -11.09
CA ILE A 588 -27.64 7.38 -11.38
C ILE A 588 -26.99 7.91 -12.65
N THR A 589 -27.71 7.83 -13.78
CA THR A 589 -27.17 8.22 -15.10
C THR A 589 -26.78 9.69 -15.20
N SER A 590 -27.41 10.57 -14.42
CA SER A 590 -27.09 12.00 -14.35
C SER A 590 -25.91 12.30 -13.44
N PHE A 591 -25.48 11.36 -12.58
CA PHE A 591 -24.39 11.57 -11.65
C PHE A 591 -23.04 11.43 -12.35
N ASN A 592 -22.24 12.49 -12.34
CA ASN A 592 -20.89 12.50 -12.89
C ASN A 592 -19.88 12.70 -11.75
N LEU A 593 -19.02 11.70 -11.55
CA LEU A 593 -18.03 11.70 -10.47
C LEU A 593 -16.97 12.80 -10.64
N ASP A 594 -16.55 13.11 -11.87
CA ASP A 594 -15.60 14.20 -12.14
C ASP A 594 -16.20 15.54 -11.70
N SER A 595 -17.42 15.85 -12.16
CA SER A 595 -18.15 17.06 -11.78
C SER A 595 -18.38 17.15 -10.27
N PHE A 596 -18.69 16.01 -9.63
CA PHE A 596 -18.85 15.95 -8.18
C PHE A 596 -17.53 16.28 -7.45
N LEU A 597 -16.41 15.68 -7.85
CA LEU A 597 -15.10 15.92 -7.26
C LEU A 597 -14.59 17.34 -7.52
N ILE A 598 -14.82 17.90 -8.71
CA ILE A 598 -14.50 19.30 -9.02
C ILE A 598 -15.26 20.21 -8.07
N LYS A 599 -16.57 20.03 -7.92
CA LYS A 599 -17.39 20.86 -7.04
C LYS A 599 -16.95 20.75 -5.58
N LEU A 600 -16.64 19.55 -5.10
CA LEU A 600 -16.08 19.36 -3.77
C LEU A 600 -14.70 20.06 -3.61
N SER A 601 -13.88 20.08 -4.67
CA SER A 601 -12.58 20.75 -4.68
C SER A 601 -12.66 22.28 -4.81
N GLU A 602 -13.66 22.81 -5.52
CA GLU A 602 -13.94 24.25 -5.64
C GLU A 602 -14.56 24.80 -4.35
N LEU A 603 -15.41 24.00 -3.70
CA LEU A 603 -15.76 24.21 -2.30
C LEU A 603 -14.47 24.23 -1.46
N GLY A 604 -13.45 23.43 -1.79
CA GLY A 604 -12.12 23.36 -1.18
C GLY A 604 -11.41 24.70 -0.93
N GLU A 605 -11.55 25.70 -1.81
CA GLU A 605 -11.00 27.04 -1.58
C GLU A 605 -11.73 27.80 -0.45
N LYS A 606 -12.93 27.36 -0.08
CA LYS A 606 -13.81 27.88 1.00
C LYS A 606 -14.00 26.89 2.16
N ILE A 607 -13.75 25.60 1.95
CA ILE A 607 -13.84 24.52 2.92
C ILE A 607 -12.70 24.73 3.92
N GLY A 608 -13.06 24.70 5.19
CA GLY A 608 -12.08 24.68 6.26
C GLY A 608 -11.45 23.29 6.44
N LYS A 609 -11.26 22.84 7.67
CA LYS A 609 -10.46 21.63 7.98
C LYS A 609 -11.22 20.30 7.81
N GLY A 610 -12.45 20.32 7.30
CA GLY A 610 -13.31 19.14 7.15
C GLY A 610 -12.77 18.14 6.11
N LYS A 611 -13.11 16.86 6.29
CA LYS A 611 -12.60 15.75 5.46
C LYS A 611 -13.72 14.95 4.82
N ILE A 612 -13.48 14.48 3.61
CA ILE A 612 -14.37 13.59 2.85
C ILE A 612 -13.56 12.36 2.43
N LEU A 613 -14.06 11.17 2.76
CA LEU A 613 -13.46 9.89 2.38
C LEU A 613 -14.44 9.12 1.49
N LEU A 614 -14.01 8.77 0.30
CA LEU A 614 -14.81 8.05 -0.69
C LEU A 614 -14.22 6.66 -0.89
N THR A 615 -15.05 5.64 -1.09
CA THR A 615 -14.59 4.33 -1.59
C THR A 615 -15.10 4.11 -3.02
N SER A 616 -14.24 3.52 -3.86
CA SER A 616 -14.61 3.21 -5.25
C SER A 616 -13.79 2.04 -5.81
N ARG A 617 -14.22 1.50 -6.95
CA ARG A 617 -13.47 0.49 -7.73
C ARG A 617 -12.47 1.18 -8.68
N ASP A 618 -11.32 0.55 -8.89
CA ASP A 618 -10.19 1.08 -9.68
C ASP A 618 -10.57 1.60 -11.07
N LEU A 619 -11.57 0.97 -11.70
CA LEU A 619 -12.05 1.34 -13.03
C LEU A 619 -12.47 2.82 -13.09
N TYR A 620 -13.20 3.29 -12.09
CA TYR A 620 -13.74 4.65 -12.05
C TYR A 620 -12.69 5.70 -11.68
N VAL A 621 -11.67 5.31 -10.92
CA VAL A 621 -10.64 6.24 -10.43
C VAL A 621 -9.58 6.55 -11.49
N LYS A 622 -9.25 5.60 -12.37
CA LYS A 622 -8.30 5.83 -13.47
C LYS A 622 -8.77 6.89 -14.46
N ASP A 623 -10.07 6.91 -14.75
CA ASP A 623 -10.68 7.90 -15.64
C ASP A 623 -10.53 9.33 -15.04
N ILE A 624 -10.61 9.44 -13.71
CA ILE A 624 -10.45 10.69 -12.94
C ILE A 624 -8.99 11.14 -12.85
N GLN A 625 -8.02 10.22 -12.69
CA GLN A 625 -6.60 10.57 -12.50
C GLN A 625 -6.03 11.40 -13.67
N THR A 626 -6.46 11.09 -14.89
CA THR A 626 -6.05 11.82 -16.11
C THR A 626 -6.55 13.28 -16.11
N PHE A 627 -7.69 13.52 -15.45
CA PHE A 627 -8.31 14.82 -15.28
C PHE A 627 -7.70 15.60 -14.09
N LEU A 628 -7.47 14.95 -12.95
CA LEU A 628 -6.82 15.54 -11.77
C LEU A 628 -5.40 16.01 -12.03
N ASN A 629 -4.63 15.27 -12.84
CA ASN A 629 -3.28 15.65 -13.24
C ASN A 629 -3.22 16.97 -14.03
N LYS A 630 -4.33 17.41 -14.64
CA LYS A 630 -4.45 18.71 -15.31
C LYS A 630 -4.84 19.86 -14.35
N ILE A 631 -5.58 19.56 -13.28
CA ILE A 631 -6.07 20.54 -12.28
C ILE A 631 -5.01 20.83 -11.20
N ASN A 632 -4.16 19.84 -10.87
CA ASN A 632 -3.16 19.94 -9.80
C ASN A 632 -2.05 21.01 -10.01
N GLY A 633 -2.11 21.81 -11.08
CA GLY A 633 -1.30 23.03 -11.22
C GLY A 633 -1.59 24.12 -10.17
N ASN A 634 -2.74 24.06 -9.46
CA ASN A 634 -3.17 25.09 -8.50
C ASN A 634 -3.47 24.60 -7.05
N GLY A 635 -3.25 23.32 -6.71
CA GLY A 635 -3.35 22.84 -5.32
C GLY A 635 -3.89 21.41 -5.18
N ASN A 636 -3.19 20.57 -4.41
CA ASN A 636 -3.52 19.16 -4.16
C ASN A 636 -4.76 19.01 -3.24
N ALA A 637 -5.98 19.02 -3.80
CA ALA A 637 -7.23 18.85 -3.04
C ALA A 637 -7.61 17.38 -2.76
N ILE A 638 -7.03 16.42 -3.51
CA ILE A 638 -7.43 15.01 -3.50
C ILE A 638 -6.22 14.10 -3.26
N VAL A 639 -6.39 13.08 -2.42
CA VAL A 639 -5.43 11.98 -2.19
C VAL A 639 -6.06 10.64 -2.57
N VAL A 640 -5.29 9.74 -3.21
CA VAL A 640 -5.77 8.41 -3.63
C VAL A 640 -4.98 7.32 -2.93
N TYR A 641 -5.69 6.40 -2.28
CA TYR A 641 -5.16 5.28 -1.51
C TYR A 641 -5.58 3.96 -2.15
N ASN A 642 -4.62 3.19 -2.62
CA ASN A 642 -4.87 1.90 -3.27
C ASN A 642 -4.79 0.75 -2.26
N LEU A 643 -5.92 0.11 -2.01
CA LEU A 643 -6.04 -0.98 -1.05
C LEU A 643 -5.63 -2.31 -1.69
N MET A 644 -4.62 -2.96 -1.11
CA MET A 644 -4.07 -4.21 -1.64
C MET A 644 -4.81 -5.45 -1.09
N PRO A 645 -4.89 -6.55 -1.87
CA PRO A 645 -5.23 -7.87 -1.34
C PRO A 645 -4.26 -8.28 -0.21
N PHE A 646 -4.59 -9.31 0.56
CA PHE A 646 -3.69 -9.82 1.59
C PHE A 646 -2.49 -10.54 0.97
N ASN A 647 -1.36 -10.46 1.67
CA ASN A 647 -0.23 -11.33 1.44
C ASN A 647 -0.35 -12.63 2.24
N LYS A 648 0.56 -13.58 2.02
CA LYS A 648 0.54 -14.87 2.71
C LYS A 648 0.53 -14.72 4.24
N LYS A 649 1.30 -13.76 4.77
CA LYS A 649 1.40 -13.51 6.22
C LYS A 649 0.10 -12.94 6.79
N LEU A 650 -0.58 -12.06 6.07
CA LEU A 650 -1.87 -11.51 6.46
C LEU A 650 -2.99 -12.55 6.35
N ALA A 651 -2.95 -13.42 5.35
CA ALA A 651 -3.87 -14.57 5.23
C ALA A 651 -3.67 -15.58 6.38
N GLU A 652 -2.42 -15.91 6.72
CA GLU A 652 -2.10 -16.71 7.91
C GLU A 652 -2.65 -16.09 9.19
N LYS A 653 -2.44 -14.77 9.36
CA LYS A 653 -2.97 -14.02 10.49
C LYS A 653 -4.50 -14.07 10.53
N TYR A 654 -5.15 -13.87 9.38
CA TYR A 654 -6.60 -13.93 9.24
C TYR A 654 -7.17 -15.26 9.72
N PHE A 655 -6.64 -16.39 9.24
CA PHE A 655 -7.09 -17.70 9.71
C PHE A 655 -6.79 -17.96 11.19
N SER A 656 -5.64 -17.47 11.68
CA SER A 656 -5.26 -17.65 13.08
C SER A 656 -6.19 -16.91 14.05
N LEU A 657 -6.67 -15.71 13.68
CA LEU A 657 -7.62 -14.94 14.48
C LEU A 657 -8.97 -15.65 14.52
N ASN A 658 -9.41 -16.20 13.38
CA ASN A 658 -10.64 -16.98 13.26
C ASN A 658 -10.54 -18.42 13.83
N GLY A 659 -9.63 -18.67 14.78
CA GLY A 659 -9.59 -19.93 15.55
C GLY A 659 -9.11 -21.17 14.79
N VAL A 660 -8.55 -21.02 13.59
CA VAL A 660 -8.11 -22.16 12.77
C VAL A 660 -6.79 -22.74 13.28
N SER A 661 -6.74 -24.07 13.46
CA SER A 661 -5.51 -24.76 13.90
C SER A 661 -4.35 -24.64 12.89
N PRO A 662 -3.07 -24.59 13.32
CA PRO A 662 -1.92 -24.44 12.41
C PRO A 662 -1.82 -25.49 11.29
N SER A 663 -2.26 -26.73 11.55
CA SER A 663 -2.30 -27.80 10.54
C SER A 663 -3.35 -27.52 9.46
N LYS A 664 -4.54 -27.06 9.85
CA LYS A 664 -5.60 -26.63 8.93
C LYS A 664 -5.18 -25.37 8.15
N ILE A 665 -4.52 -24.39 8.77
CA ILE A 665 -4.02 -23.18 8.08
C ILE A 665 -3.15 -23.55 6.88
N LYS A 666 -2.23 -24.52 7.04
CA LYS A 666 -1.38 -24.97 5.92
C LYS A 666 -2.20 -25.52 4.75
N ARG A 667 -3.30 -26.23 5.05
CA ARG A 667 -4.25 -26.77 4.07
C ARG A 667 -5.08 -25.64 3.41
N GLY A 668 -5.55 -24.68 4.19
CA GLY A 668 -6.24 -23.48 3.70
C GLY A 668 -5.37 -22.66 2.75
N LEU A 669 -4.10 -22.46 3.11
CA LEU A 669 -3.14 -21.78 2.24
C LEU A 669 -2.84 -22.59 0.98
N SER A 670 -2.76 -23.93 1.04
CA SER A 670 -2.60 -24.72 -0.18
C SER A 670 -3.81 -24.59 -1.11
N LEU A 671 -5.03 -24.56 -0.55
CA LEU A 671 -6.24 -24.29 -1.33
C LEU A 671 -6.16 -22.90 -1.96
N LEU A 672 -5.88 -21.85 -1.19
CA LEU A 672 -5.69 -20.49 -1.70
C LEU A 672 -4.60 -20.37 -2.77
N HIS A 673 -3.54 -21.16 -2.66
CA HIS A 673 -2.47 -21.22 -3.66
C HIS A 673 -2.95 -21.84 -4.98
N GLU A 674 -3.99 -22.66 -5.02
CA GLU A 674 -4.61 -23.12 -6.27
C GLU A 674 -5.36 -21.97 -6.98
N PHE A 675 -5.87 -21.00 -6.22
CA PHE A 675 -6.52 -19.79 -6.75
C PHE A 675 -5.52 -18.75 -7.32
N VAL A 676 -4.21 -18.90 -7.04
CA VAL A 676 -3.16 -17.91 -7.38
C VAL A 676 -2.02 -18.54 -8.22
N MET A 677 -1.66 -17.92 -9.34
CA MET A 677 -0.74 -18.50 -10.35
C MET A 677 0.74 -18.59 -9.96
N GLU A 678 1.47 -19.55 -10.55
CA GLU A 678 2.94 -19.68 -10.43
C GLU A 678 3.75 -18.50 -11.00
N LYS A 679 3.23 -17.76 -11.99
CA LYS A 679 3.92 -16.56 -12.52
C LYS A 679 3.72 -15.31 -11.63
N GLU A 680 2.78 -15.36 -10.70
CA GLU A 680 2.64 -14.37 -9.62
C GLU A 680 3.43 -14.79 -8.37
N LYS A 681 4.19 -15.91 -8.42
CA LYS A 681 5.25 -16.20 -7.43
C LYS A 681 6.32 -15.10 -7.52
N GLY A 682 6.06 -14.01 -6.80
CA GLY A 682 6.85 -12.78 -6.82
C GLY A 682 6.04 -11.55 -6.40
N ASN A 683 4.72 -11.55 -6.61
CA ASN A 683 3.82 -10.53 -6.06
C ASN A 683 3.40 -10.92 -4.65
N GLU A 684 3.64 -10.03 -3.69
CA GLU A 684 3.37 -10.31 -2.28
C GLU A 684 1.85 -10.35 -1.97
N TYR A 685 1.01 -9.59 -2.68
CA TYR A 685 -0.40 -9.30 -2.34
C TYR A 685 -1.38 -9.93 -3.35
N VAL A 686 -1.87 -11.13 -3.06
CA VAL A 686 -2.61 -11.97 -4.03
C VAL A 686 -3.86 -12.65 -3.46
N TYR A 687 -4.14 -12.48 -2.16
CA TYR A 687 -5.26 -13.15 -1.48
C TYR A 687 -6.36 -12.15 -1.11
N PRO A 688 -7.45 -12.02 -1.89
CA PRO A 688 -8.60 -11.19 -1.52
C PRO A 688 -9.23 -11.69 -0.21
N PRO A 689 -9.55 -10.80 0.75
CA PRO A 689 -10.24 -11.17 1.99
C PRO A 689 -11.53 -11.98 1.78
N PHE A 690 -12.35 -11.60 0.80
CA PHE A 690 -13.56 -12.38 0.48
C PHE A 690 -13.27 -13.85 0.13
N VAL A 691 -12.17 -14.14 -0.58
CA VAL A 691 -11.80 -15.52 -0.89
C VAL A 691 -11.29 -16.24 0.37
N LEU A 692 -10.65 -15.51 1.29
CA LEU A 692 -10.26 -16.06 2.60
C LEU A 692 -11.48 -16.47 3.41
N ASP A 693 -12.55 -15.67 3.42
CA ASP A 693 -13.80 -15.97 4.11
C ASP A 693 -14.42 -17.27 3.59
N VAL A 694 -14.53 -17.40 2.26
CA VAL A 694 -15.09 -18.61 1.64
C VAL A 694 -14.22 -19.84 1.94
N VAL A 695 -12.89 -19.70 1.93
CA VAL A 695 -11.99 -20.80 2.31
C VAL A 695 -12.07 -21.12 3.79
N LEU A 696 -12.28 -20.14 4.66
CA LEU A 696 -12.48 -20.34 6.09
C LEU A 696 -13.73 -21.18 6.36
N ASP A 697 -14.85 -20.84 5.72
CA ASP A 697 -16.10 -21.62 5.80
C ASP A 697 -15.90 -23.07 5.34
N PHE A 698 -15.14 -23.24 4.25
CA PHE A 698 -14.78 -24.57 3.75
C PHE A 698 -13.92 -25.37 4.76
N MET A 699 -12.94 -24.73 5.40
CA MET A 699 -12.04 -25.39 6.36
C MET A 699 -12.74 -25.78 7.67
N ASN A 700 -13.77 -25.03 8.04
CA ASN A 700 -14.58 -25.29 9.22
C ASN A 700 -15.60 -26.41 8.99
N SER A 701 -16.00 -26.67 7.74
CA SER A 701 -17.00 -27.68 7.37
C SER A 701 -16.47 -29.10 7.11
N GLU A 702 -15.16 -29.35 7.29
CA GLU A 702 -14.51 -30.66 7.02
C GLU A 702 -15.00 -31.85 7.88
N GLU A 703 -15.89 -31.68 8.86
CA GLU A 703 -16.42 -32.81 9.66
C GLU A 703 -17.67 -33.48 9.07
N ASN A 704 -18.41 -32.84 8.15
CA ASN A 704 -19.42 -33.44 7.25
C ASN A 704 -19.96 -32.30 6.36
N PHE A 705 -19.51 -32.22 5.12
CA PHE A 705 -19.97 -31.21 4.16
C PHE A 705 -21.32 -31.63 3.55
N GLU A 706 -22.39 -31.51 4.33
CA GLU A 706 -23.75 -31.38 3.78
C GLU A 706 -24.06 -29.88 3.76
N VAL A 707 -23.77 -29.22 2.64
CA VAL A 707 -24.33 -27.89 2.38
C VAL A 707 -25.84 -28.08 2.27
N ASP A 708 -26.62 -27.31 3.04
CA ASP A 708 -28.07 -27.28 2.88
C ASP A 708 -28.39 -27.08 1.40
N SER A 709 -28.93 -28.12 0.76
CA SER A 709 -29.26 -28.11 -0.67
C SER A 709 -30.22 -26.99 -1.04
N GLU A 710 -30.90 -26.39 -0.05
CA GLU A 710 -31.81 -25.25 -0.22
C GLU A 710 -31.07 -23.94 -0.52
N MET A 711 -29.79 -23.78 -0.14
CA MET A 711 -29.02 -22.56 -0.40
C MET A 711 -28.17 -22.60 -1.68
N PHE A 712 -28.04 -23.78 -2.30
CA PHE A 712 -27.29 -23.94 -3.54
C PHE A 712 -28.23 -23.93 -4.75
N ASN A 713 -28.09 -22.93 -5.61
CA ASN A 713 -29.05 -22.66 -6.68
C ASN A 713 -28.35 -22.47 -8.03
N SER A 714 -27.90 -23.58 -8.61
CA SER A 714 -27.37 -23.64 -9.97
C SER A 714 -27.59 -25.03 -10.56
N ASN A 715 -27.98 -25.10 -11.83
CA ASN A 715 -28.08 -26.36 -12.58
C ASN A 715 -26.75 -26.81 -13.18
N TYR A 716 -25.78 -25.91 -13.28
CA TYR A 716 -24.51 -26.13 -13.98
C TYR A 716 -23.30 -26.22 -13.05
N LEU A 717 -23.45 -25.78 -11.80
CA LEU A 717 -22.47 -25.90 -10.74
C LEU A 717 -22.83 -27.05 -9.79
N LEU A 718 -21.84 -27.64 -9.13
CA LEU A 718 -22.01 -28.72 -8.17
C LEU A 718 -21.73 -28.25 -6.74
N SER A 719 -22.67 -28.47 -5.82
CA SER A 719 -22.54 -28.02 -4.42
C SER A 719 -21.36 -28.65 -3.70
N ASN A 720 -21.05 -29.92 -4.00
CA ASN A 720 -19.91 -30.67 -3.46
C ASN A 720 -18.59 -30.42 -4.20
N HIS A 721 -18.57 -29.57 -5.24
CA HIS A 721 -17.35 -29.15 -5.93
C HIS A 721 -16.83 -27.83 -5.34
N ARG A 722 -15.56 -27.82 -4.92
CA ARG A 722 -14.99 -26.71 -4.13
C ARG A 722 -14.99 -25.38 -4.88
N LEU A 723 -14.56 -25.39 -6.14
CA LEU A 723 -14.47 -24.17 -6.96
C LEU A 723 -15.87 -23.63 -7.30
N ASP A 724 -16.81 -24.52 -7.54
CA ASP A 724 -18.21 -24.20 -7.87
C ASP A 724 -18.90 -23.51 -6.71
N PHE A 725 -18.64 -23.96 -5.48
CA PHE A 725 -19.12 -23.28 -4.29
C PHE A 725 -18.62 -21.83 -4.22
N ILE A 726 -17.31 -21.59 -4.43
CA ILE A 726 -16.76 -20.22 -4.42
C ILE A 726 -17.36 -19.36 -5.53
N ILE A 727 -17.48 -19.92 -6.73
CA ILE A 727 -18.08 -19.25 -7.89
C ILE A 727 -19.51 -18.83 -7.58
N GLN A 728 -20.34 -19.73 -7.07
CA GLN A 728 -21.72 -19.42 -6.73
C GLN A 728 -21.82 -18.36 -5.63
N GLN A 729 -21.02 -18.46 -4.56
CA GLN A 729 -21.04 -17.45 -3.48
C GLN A 729 -20.66 -16.06 -4.02
N THR A 730 -19.73 -16.00 -4.97
CA THR A 730 -19.36 -14.74 -5.63
C THR A 730 -20.52 -14.18 -6.46
N PHE A 731 -21.16 -15.02 -7.28
CA PHE A 731 -22.29 -14.61 -8.12
C PHE A 731 -23.52 -14.19 -7.31
N ASN A 732 -23.81 -14.90 -6.22
CA ASN A 732 -24.91 -14.58 -5.34
C ASN A 732 -24.70 -13.23 -4.66
N ARG A 733 -23.47 -12.98 -4.17
CA ARG A 733 -23.08 -11.69 -3.59
C ARG A 733 -23.20 -10.54 -4.57
N GLU A 734 -22.68 -10.69 -5.80
CA GLU A 734 -22.78 -9.63 -6.82
C GLU A 734 -24.22 -9.40 -7.27
N GLY A 735 -25.02 -10.49 -7.34
CA GLY A 735 -26.46 -10.41 -7.54
C GLY A 735 -27.13 -9.55 -6.47
N ILE A 736 -27.00 -9.91 -5.18
CA ILE A 736 -27.60 -9.17 -4.06
C ILE A 736 -27.17 -7.70 -4.05
N LYS A 737 -25.87 -7.43 -4.25
CA LYS A 737 -25.34 -6.06 -4.25
C LYS A 737 -25.89 -5.18 -5.38
N LYS A 738 -26.23 -5.78 -6.53
CA LYS A 738 -26.56 -5.02 -7.73
C LYS A 738 -28.02 -5.18 -8.19
N HIS A 739 -28.77 -6.08 -7.57
CA HIS A 739 -30.16 -6.40 -7.91
C HIS A 739 -31.06 -5.16 -7.92
N GLU A 740 -30.99 -4.34 -6.86
CA GLU A 740 -31.76 -3.10 -6.73
C GLU A 740 -31.43 -2.04 -7.81
N TYR A 741 -30.30 -2.23 -8.52
CA TYR A 741 -29.76 -1.32 -9.53
C TYR A 741 -29.99 -1.81 -10.97
N GLY A 742 -30.76 -2.89 -11.13
CA GLY A 742 -31.10 -3.45 -12.44
C GLY A 742 -30.08 -4.43 -13.01
N TYR A 743 -29.16 -4.92 -12.17
CA TYR A 743 -28.38 -6.12 -12.46
C TYR A 743 -29.22 -7.34 -12.08
N ASP A 744 -29.99 -7.82 -13.05
CA ASP A 744 -30.87 -8.98 -12.89
C ASP A 744 -30.31 -10.14 -13.72
N LEU A 745 -29.27 -10.78 -13.18
CA LEU A 745 -28.65 -11.97 -13.75
C LEU A 745 -28.73 -13.11 -12.74
N SER A 746 -29.45 -14.17 -13.10
CA SER A 746 -29.47 -15.41 -12.32
C SER A 746 -28.06 -16.00 -12.19
N ILE A 747 -27.83 -16.84 -11.19
CA ILE A 747 -26.54 -17.55 -11.03
C ILE A 747 -26.18 -18.31 -12.31
N ASP A 748 -27.13 -19.04 -12.89
CA ASP A 748 -26.91 -19.81 -14.11
C ASP A 748 -26.62 -18.92 -15.34
N SER A 749 -27.28 -17.76 -15.44
CA SER A 749 -26.99 -16.78 -16.49
C SER A 749 -25.59 -16.17 -16.32
N GLN A 750 -25.12 -15.96 -15.08
CA GLN A 750 -23.74 -15.54 -14.81
C GLN A 750 -22.74 -16.65 -15.18
N VAL A 751 -23.03 -17.91 -14.85
CA VAL A 751 -22.23 -19.07 -15.28
C VAL A 751 -22.12 -19.12 -16.80
N ALA A 752 -23.24 -18.94 -17.51
CA ALA A 752 -23.28 -18.91 -18.97
C ALA A 752 -22.40 -17.77 -19.53
N PHE A 753 -22.50 -16.56 -18.97
CA PHE A 753 -21.71 -15.40 -19.39
C PHE A 753 -20.21 -15.66 -19.29
N PHE A 754 -19.74 -16.10 -18.13
CA PHE A 754 -18.31 -16.35 -17.94
C PHE A 754 -17.81 -17.56 -18.71
N THR A 755 -18.67 -18.54 -18.98
CA THR A 755 -18.37 -19.69 -19.86
C THR A 755 -18.20 -19.27 -21.30
N LEU A 756 -19.12 -18.46 -21.84
CA LEU A 756 -19.00 -17.92 -23.20
C LEU A 756 -17.80 -16.99 -23.32
N MET A 757 -17.50 -16.18 -22.30
CA MET A 757 -16.27 -15.39 -22.26
C MET A 757 -15.01 -16.28 -22.31
N ALA A 758 -14.98 -17.39 -21.57
CA ALA A 758 -13.84 -18.30 -21.53
C ALA A 758 -13.63 -19.02 -22.87
N ILE A 759 -14.71 -19.51 -23.50
CA ILE A 759 -14.66 -20.35 -24.70
C ILE A 759 -14.67 -19.50 -25.98
N GLU A 760 -15.75 -18.74 -26.22
CA GLU A 760 -15.98 -18.01 -27.48
C GLU A 760 -15.06 -16.80 -27.63
N LYS A 761 -14.66 -16.18 -26.51
CA LYS A 761 -13.76 -15.03 -26.49
C LYS A 761 -12.36 -15.35 -25.96
N MET A 762 -12.03 -16.63 -25.77
CA MET A 762 -10.71 -17.10 -25.29
C MET A 762 -10.23 -16.39 -24.00
N GLY A 763 -11.18 -16.10 -23.10
CA GLY A 763 -10.93 -15.44 -21.81
C GLY A 763 -10.60 -13.95 -21.88
N ARG A 764 -10.80 -13.30 -23.04
CA ARG A 764 -10.56 -11.85 -23.25
C ARG A 764 -11.69 -11.23 -24.05
N ILE A 765 -12.41 -10.29 -23.47
CA ILE A 765 -13.61 -9.69 -24.07
C ILE A 765 -13.50 -8.17 -24.15
N ARG A 766 -13.86 -7.57 -25.29
CA ARG A 766 -13.97 -6.10 -25.42
C ARG A 766 -15.27 -5.60 -24.82
N GLU A 767 -15.31 -4.31 -24.50
CA GLU A 767 -16.46 -3.69 -23.86
C GLU A 767 -17.76 -3.80 -24.68
N GLU A 768 -17.68 -3.67 -26.00
CA GLU A 768 -18.79 -3.83 -26.94
C GLU A 768 -19.33 -5.28 -27.00
N GLU A 769 -18.45 -6.26 -26.80
CA GLU A 769 -18.78 -7.68 -26.87
C GLU A 769 -19.46 -8.19 -25.59
N ILE A 770 -19.34 -7.48 -24.46
CA ILE A 770 -20.06 -7.82 -23.22
C ILE A 770 -21.57 -7.77 -23.47
N LEU A 771 -22.04 -6.71 -24.14
CA LEU A 771 -23.46 -6.56 -24.47
C LEU A 771 -23.92 -7.62 -25.47
N GLU A 772 -23.07 -8.01 -26.42
CA GLU A 772 -23.37 -9.10 -27.36
C GLU A 772 -23.63 -10.42 -26.63
N ILE A 773 -22.77 -10.80 -25.68
CA ILE A 773 -22.94 -12.03 -24.91
C ILE A 773 -24.17 -11.94 -23.99
N VAL A 774 -24.39 -10.80 -23.32
CA VAL A 774 -25.59 -10.62 -22.48
C VAL A 774 -26.86 -10.75 -23.30
N ASN A 775 -26.91 -10.24 -24.53
CA ASN A 775 -28.06 -10.39 -25.43
C ASN A 775 -28.25 -11.84 -25.93
N GLN A 776 -27.21 -12.67 -25.89
CA GLN A 776 -27.32 -14.10 -26.22
C GLN A 776 -27.86 -14.93 -25.05
N ILE A 777 -27.65 -14.47 -23.81
CA ILE A 777 -28.03 -15.16 -22.58
C ILE A 777 -29.35 -14.57 -22.08
N ASP A 778 -30.45 -15.22 -22.41
CA ASP A 778 -31.83 -14.81 -22.11
C ASP A 778 -32.27 -13.45 -22.68
N PHE A 779 -33.58 -13.33 -22.96
CA PHE A 779 -34.19 -12.06 -23.39
C PHE A 779 -34.33 -11.10 -22.19
N ILE A 780 -33.22 -10.55 -21.72
CA ILE A 780 -33.19 -9.64 -20.56
C ILE A 780 -33.66 -8.25 -20.99
N SER A 781 -34.71 -7.74 -20.34
CA SER A 781 -35.32 -6.42 -20.61
C SER A 781 -34.42 -5.21 -20.30
N ASN A 782 -33.22 -5.43 -19.73
CA ASN A 782 -32.26 -4.42 -19.29
C ASN A 782 -30.78 -4.77 -19.63
N SER A 783 -30.53 -5.40 -20.78
CA SER A 783 -29.19 -5.90 -21.15
C SER A 783 -28.06 -4.86 -21.07
N GLU A 784 -28.33 -3.58 -21.39
CA GLU A 784 -27.34 -2.51 -21.25
C GLU A 784 -26.91 -2.23 -19.80
N LYS A 785 -27.85 -2.26 -18.85
CA LYS A 785 -27.54 -2.06 -17.42
C LYS A 785 -26.77 -3.25 -16.87
N VAL A 786 -27.18 -4.46 -17.24
CA VAL A 786 -26.49 -5.69 -16.89
C VAL A 786 -25.07 -5.69 -17.43
N ALA A 787 -24.87 -5.34 -18.71
CA ALA A 787 -23.55 -5.25 -19.32
C ALA A 787 -22.66 -4.22 -18.62
N LYS A 788 -23.21 -3.09 -18.18
CA LYS A 788 -22.48 -2.11 -17.36
C LYS A 788 -22.07 -2.70 -16.00
N GLY A 789 -23.00 -3.37 -15.32
CA GLY A 789 -22.75 -4.02 -14.02
C GLY A 789 -21.82 -5.23 -14.06
N LEU A 790 -21.52 -5.79 -15.24
CA LEU A 790 -20.52 -6.85 -15.39
C LEU A 790 -19.09 -6.32 -15.46
N ARG A 791 -18.88 -5.07 -15.90
CA ARG A 791 -17.53 -4.49 -16.16
C ARG A 791 -16.63 -4.48 -14.94
N ASP A 792 -17.23 -4.34 -13.77
CA ASP A 792 -16.54 -4.26 -12.50
C ASP A 792 -16.61 -5.57 -11.70
N HIS A 793 -17.13 -6.65 -12.29
CA HIS A 793 -17.33 -7.94 -11.60
C HIS A 793 -16.00 -8.48 -11.01
N PRO A 794 -15.98 -9.03 -9.77
CA PRO A 794 -14.77 -9.48 -9.06
C PRO A 794 -13.91 -10.54 -9.76
N PHE A 795 -14.43 -11.13 -10.84
CA PHE A 795 -13.73 -12.12 -11.65
C PHE A 795 -13.00 -11.55 -12.85
N ILE A 796 -13.27 -10.30 -13.24
CA ILE A 796 -12.64 -9.67 -14.40
C ILE A 796 -12.03 -8.31 -14.05
N ARG A 797 -10.99 -7.94 -14.79
CA ARG A 797 -10.38 -6.62 -14.72
C ARG A 797 -10.16 -6.08 -16.11
N LYS A 798 -10.22 -4.75 -16.25
CA LYS A 798 -9.85 -4.06 -17.49
C LYS A 798 -8.33 -4.01 -17.62
N GLN A 799 -7.81 -4.55 -18.71
CA GLN A 799 -6.41 -4.51 -19.13
C GLN A 799 -6.37 -4.02 -20.58
N ASP A 800 -5.86 -2.81 -20.78
CA ASP A 800 -5.90 -2.11 -22.07
C ASP A 800 -7.35 -2.02 -22.60
N ASP A 801 -7.59 -2.51 -23.82
CA ASP A 801 -8.91 -2.50 -24.47
C ASP A 801 -9.79 -3.73 -24.12
N TYR A 802 -9.31 -4.61 -23.24
CA TYR A 802 -9.97 -5.90 -22.94
C TYR A 802 -10.29 -6.05 -21.46
N TYR A 803 -11.36 -6.77 -21.16
CA TYR A 803 -11.61 -7.37 -19.87
C TYR A 803 -11.07 -8.80 -19.87
N VAL A 804 -10.30 -9.13 -18.85
CA VAL A 804 -9.66 -10.44 -18.68
C VAL A 804 -9.95 -10.99 -17.30
N PHE A 805 -9.97 -12.31 -17.16
CA PHE A 805 -10.10 -12.94 -15.85
C PHE A 805 -8.98 -12.49 -14.90
N ILE A 806 -9.35 -12.08 -13.69
CA ILE A 806 -8.41 -11.72 -12.62
C ILE A 806 -7.60 -12.95 -12.23
N TYR A 807 -8.27 -14.11 -12.08
CA TYR A 807 -7.64 -15.37 -11.74
C TYR A 807 -7.60 -16.29 -12.95
N ARG A 808 -6.41 -16.75 -13.33
CA ARG A 808 -6.24 -17.56 -14.55
C ARG A 808 -6.90 -18.95 -14.46
N PHE A 809 -7.15 -19.50 -13.27
CA PHE A 809 -7.87 -20.77 -13.14
C PHE A 809 -9.33 -20.64 -13.60
N LEU A 810 -9.95 -19.45 -13.49
CA LEU A 810 -11.35 -19.23 -13.87
C LEU A 810 -11.59 -19.56 -15.34
N ALA A 811 -10.66 -19.20 -16.23
CA ALA A 811 -10.80 -19.54 -17.65
C ALA A 811 -10.90 -21.07 -17.86
N SER A 812 -10.01 -21.83 -17.21
CA SER A 812 -10.05 -23.29 -17.29
C SER A 812 -11.29 -23.88 -16.61
N GLU A 813 -11.70 -23.34 -15.46
CA GLU A 813 -12.87 -23.81 -14.71
C GLU A 813 -14.19 -23.54 -15.46
N PHE A 814 -14.30 -22.39 -16.12
CA PHE A 814 -15.43 -22.08 -16.97
C PHE A 814 -15.41 -22.88 -18.27
N CYS A 815 -14.24 -23.22 -18.83
CA CYS A 815 -14.16 -24.21 -19.92
C CYS A 815 -14.66 -25.59 -19.46
N VAL A 816 -14.22 -26.07 -18.28
CA VAL A 816 -14.70 -27.33 -17.68
C VAL A 816 -16.22 -27.29 -17.50
N THR A 817 -16.74 -26.20 -16.96
CA THR A 817 -18.18 -25.99 -16.74
C THR A 817 -18.94 -25.95 -18.06
N GLY A 818 -18.38 -25.36 -19.12
CA GLY A 818 -18.96 -25.38 -20.46
C GLY A 818 -19.09 -26.79 -21.01
N VAL A 819 -18.03 -27.60 -20.97
CA VAL A 819 -18.11 -29.01 -21.41
C VAL A 819 -19.08 -29.79 -20.53
N PHE A 820 -19.05 -29.58 -19.21
CA PHE A 820 -19.94 -30.23 -18.27
C PHE A 820 -21.41 -29.83 -18.48
N SER A 821 -21.68 -28.59 -18.88
CA SER A 821 -23.06 -28.11 -19.12
C SER A 821 -23.76 -28.87 -20.25
N LEU A 822 -23.00 -29.40 -21.22
CA LEU A 822 -23.52 -30.24 -22.30
C LEU A 822 -24.08 -31.58 -21.80
N LEU A 823 -23.76 -31.99 -20.57
CA LEU A 823 -24.38 -33.15 -19.92
C LEU A 823 -25.78 -32.85 -19.39
N LYS A 824 -26.13 -31.57 -19.19
CA LYS A 824 -27.38 -31.16 -18.56
C LYS A 824 -28.52 -31.17 -19.58
N LYS A 825 -29.76 -31.27 -19.08
CA LYS A 825 -30.97 -31.37 -19.92
C LYS A 825 -31.16 -30.18 -20.86
N GLU A 826 -30.84 -29.00 -20.35
CA GLU A 826 -30.91 -27.73 -21.09
C GLU A 826 -29.52 -27.11 -21.07
N PRO A 827 -28.63 -27.45 -22.02
CA PRO A 827 -27.32 -26.83 -22.10
C PRO A 827 -27.44 -25.37 -22.56
N PHE A 828 -26.66 -24.47 -21.96
CA PHE A 828 -26.63 -23.06 -22.37
C PHE A 828 -25.62 -22.79 -23.50
N ILE A 829 -24.80 -23.78 -23.85
CA ILE A 829 -23.79 -23.70 -24.92
C ILE A 829 -23.99 -24.86 -25.89
N GLU A 830 -23.76 -24.61 -27.18
CA GLU A 830 -23.76 -25.63 -28.23
C GLU A 830 -22.33 -25.96 -28.66
N ILE A 831 -22.14 -27.02 -29.47
CA ILE A 831 -20.82 -27.34 -30.02
C ILE A 831 -20.42 -26.31 -31.09
N SER A 832 -19.72 -25.27 -30.64
CA SER A 832 -19.09 -24.24 -31.49
C SER A 832 -17.71 -24.67 -32.00
N ASN A 833 -17.17 -23.95 -32.99
CA ASN A 833 -15.79 -24.19 -33.47
C ASN A 833 -14.76 -23.88 -32.37
N GLU A 834 -15.07 -22.95 -31.49
CA GLU A 834 -14.24 -22.45 -30.41
C GLU A 834 -14.21 -23.48 -29.28
N LEU A 835 -15.35 -24.07 -28.92
CA LEU A 835 -15.39 -25.22 -28.02
C LEU A 835 -14.60 -26.42 -28.58
N ILE A 836 -14.72 -26.72 -29.87
CA ILE A 836 -13.95 -27.78 -30.52
C ILE A 836 -12.44 -27.50 -30.42
N ARG A 837 -12.01 -26.24 -30.55
CA ARG A 837 -10.61 -25.86 -30.33
C ARG A 837 -10.16 -26.08 -28.89
N VAL A 838 -10.99 -25.73 -27.90
CA VAL A 838 -10.70 -26.00 -26.48
C VAL A 838 -10.52 -27.51 -26.25
N LEU A 839 -11.43 -28.33 -26.79
CA LEU A 839 -11.33 -29.78 -26.71
C LEU A 839 -10.08 -30.33 -27.43
N ALA A 840 -9.69 -29.77 -28.57
CA ALA A 840 -8.54 -30.21 -29.35
C ALA A 840 -7.18 -29.82 -28.74
N PHE A 841 -7.08 -28.65 -28.11
CA PHE A 841 -5.78 -28.10 -27.72
C PHE A 841 -5.58 -27.97 -26.21
N GLU A 842 -6.66 -27.83 -25.43
CA GLU A 842 -6.58 -27.61 -23.98
C GLU A 842 -7.05 -28.82 -23.16
N ALA A 843 -7.99 -29.62 -23.67
CA ALA A 843 -8.49 -30.84 -23.01
C ALA A 843 -7.65 -32.10 -23.33
N ASN A 844 -6.33 -31.96 -23.46
CA ASN A 844 -5.44 -33.10 -23.67
C ASN A 844 -5.38 -34.00 -22.42
N TYR A 845 -4.85 -35.22 -22.57
CA TYR A 845 -4.64 -36.15 -21.46
C TYR A 845 -3.95 -35.51 -20.24
N ASN A 846 -4.49 -35.74 -19.03
CA ASN A 846 -3.94 -35.26 -17.75
C ASN A 846 -3.85 -33.73 -17.63
N SER A 847 -4.49 -32.98 -18.55
CA SER A 847 -4.61 -31.52 -18.48
C SER A 847 -5.53 -31.08 -17.33
N ILE A 848 -5.45 -29.79 -16.96
CA ILE A 848 -6.33 -29.20 -15.93
C ILE A 848 -7.80 -29.34 -16.33
N ILE A 849 -8.12 -29.12 -17.62
CA ILE A 849 -9.48 -29.23 -18.12
C ILE A 849 -9.95 -30.69 -18.11
N ALA A 850 -9.12 -31.63 -18.56
CA ALA A 850 -9.47 -33.06 -18.54
C ALA A 850 -9.76 -33.55 -17.12
N LYS A 851 -8.89 -33.21 -16.16
CA LYS A 851 -9.09 -33.53 -14.74
C LYS A 851 -10.35 -32.88 -14.17
N GLY A 852 -10.56 -31.59 -14.43
CA GLY A 852 -11.74 -30.89 -13.95
C GLY A 852 -13.04 -31.50 -14.47
N ILE A 853 -13.08 -31.93 -15.74
CA ILE A 853 -14.25 -32.62 -16.29
C ILE A 853 -14.47 -33.97 -15.58
N ILE A 854 -13.42 -34.77 -15.41
CA ILE A 854 -13.48 -36.06 -14.70
C ILE A 854 -13.95 -35.86 -13.25
N ASP A 855 -13.42 -34.84 -12.57
CA ASP A 855 -13.74 -34.52 -11.19
C ASP A 855 -15.22 -34.14 -11.05
N LYS A 856 -15.75 -33.25 -11.92
CA LYS A 856 -17.18 -32.90 -11.90
C LYS A 856 -18.07 -34.10 -12.22
N VAL A 857 -17.71 -34.93 -13.20
CA VAL A 857 -18.46 -36.15 -13.54
C VAL A 857 -18.49 -37.14 -12.37
N ASN A 858 -17.39 -37.27 -11.63
CA ASN A 858 -17.33 -38.14 -10.45
C ASN A 858 -18.15 -37.64 -9.26
N LEU A 859 -18.32 -36.32 -9.14
CA LEU A 859 -19.05 -35.68 -8.05
C LEU A 859 -20.55 -35.51 -8.32
N ASP A 860 -20.98 -35.60 -9.59
CA ASP A 860 -22.39 -35.45 -9.96
C ASP A 860 -23.21 -36.71 -9.59
N ASN A 861 -23.93 -36.63 -8.48
CA ASN A 861 -24.80 -37.71 -7.98
C ASN A 861 -25.94 -38.09 -8.93
N SER A 862 -26.30 -37.23 -9.89
CA SER A 862 -27.38 -37.50 -10.85
C SER A 862 -26.95 -38.42 -12.00
N PHE A 863 -25.66 -38.71 -12.10
CA PHE A 863 -25.06 -39.38 -13.24
C PHE A 863 -24.59 -40.80 -12.88
N SER A 864 -25.00 -41.81 -13.66
CA SER A 864 -24.42 -43.15 -13.55
C SER A 864 -23.13 -43.23 -14.37
N LYS A 865 -22.15 -44.01 -13.89
CA LYS A 865 -20.85 -44.16 -14.57
C LYS A 865 -21.00 -44.66 -16.01
N ASP A 866 -21.98 -45.52 -16.27
CA ASP A 866 -22.30 -46.04 -17.61
C ASP A 866 -22.81 -44.96 -18.58
N ASN A 867 -23.28 -43.80 -18.10
CA ASN A 867 -23.74 -42.73 -18.97
C ASN A 867 -22.58 -41.91 -19.58
N PHE A 868 -21.34 -42.02 -19.06
CA PHE A 868 -20.26 -41.14 -19.52
C PHE A 868 -19.83 -41.41 -20.95
N TYR A 869 -19.73 -42.69 -21.35
CA TYR A 869 -19.40 -43.02 -22.74
C TYR A 869 -20.55 -42.62 -23.68
N VAL A 870 -21.81 -42.63 -23.22
CA VAL A 870 -22.98 -42.22 -24.02
C VAL A 870 -22.88 -40.73 -24.32
N PHE A 871 -22.53 -39.93 -23.31
CA PHE A 871 -22.28 -38.51 -23.47
C PHE A 871 -21.12 -38.23 -24.44
N ILE A 872 -19.97 -38.87 -24.23
CA ILE A 872 -18.81 -38.72 -25.13
C ILE A 872 -19.16 -39.10 -26.57
N ARG A 873 -19.94 -40.18 -26.76
CA ARG A 873 -20.45 -40.57 -28.07
C ARG A 873 -21.38 -39.50 -28.68
N GLY A 874 -22.25 -38.90 -27.87
CA GLY A 874 -23.10 -37.77 -28.27
C GLY A 874 -22.27 -36.60 -28.79
N LEU A 875 -21.32 -36.12 -27.98
CA LEU A 875 -20.42 -35.02 -28.38
C LEU A 875 -19.66 -35.32 -29.68
N ILE A 876 -19.13 -36.54 -29.83
CA ILE A 876 -18.43 -36.95 -31.05
C ILE A 876 -19.37 -36.92 -32.26
N ASN A 877 -20.64 -37.30 -32.10
CA ASN A 877 -21.62 -37.23 -33.18
C ASN A 877 -21.98 -35.79 -33.53
N ASP A 878 -22.11 -34.92 -32.54
CA ASP A 878 -22.43 -33.51 -32.73
C ASP A 878 -21.29 -32.77 -33.45
N ILE A 879 -20.03 -33.10 -33.13
CA ILE A 879 -18.86 -32.61 -33.89
C ILE A 879 -18.93 -33.02 -35.38
N LYS A 880 -19.52 -34.19 -35.67
CA LYS A 880 -19.63 -34.76 -37.03
C LYS A 880 -20.84 -34.25 -37.81
N GLN A 881 -21.98 -33.96 -37.17
CA GLN A 881 -23.30 -33.81 -37.81
C GLN A 881 -23.37 -32.76 -38.94
N ASN A 882 -22.47 -31.77 -38.97
CA ASN A 882 -22.51 -30.64 -39.91
C ASN A 882 -21.22 -30.46 -40.75
N ARG A 883 -20.44 -31.53 -40.97
CA ARG A 883 -19.15 -31.44 -41.67
C ARG A 883 -19.06 -32.46 -42.83
N GLU A 884 -18.80 -31.96 -44.04
CA GLU A 884 -18.51 -32.81 -45.21
C GLU A 884 -17.19 -33.58 -45.03
N GLU A 885 -16.18 -32.95 -44.43
CA GLU A 885 -14.88 -33.55 -44.11
C GLU A 885 -14.37 -33.03 -42.76
N LEU A 886 -13.83 -33.93 -41.93
CA LEU A 886 -13.28 -33.60 -40.61
C LEU A 886 -11.87 -33.00 -40.74
N LYS A 887 -11.71 -31.77 -40.26
CA LYS A 887 -10.41 -31.07 -40.21
C LYS A 887 -9.55 -31.65 -39.09
N PHE A 888 -8.25 -31.32 -39.12
CA PHE A 888 -7.30 -31.72 -38.07
C PHE A 888 -7.80 -31.40 -36.65
N ILE A 889 -8.36 -30.21 -36.43
CA ILE A 889 -8.86 -29.77 -35.12
C ILE A 889 -10.00 -30.69 -34.64
N ASP A 890 -10.89 -31.10 -35.55
CA ASP A 890 -12.04 -31.96 -35.22
C ASP A 890 -11.57 -33.36 -34.83
N LYS A 891 -10.66 -33.93 -35.64
CA LYS A 891 -10.04 -35.22 -35.37
C LYS A 891 -9.31 -35.21 -34.02
N LYS A 892 -8.59 -34.12 -33.74
CA LYS A 892 -7.86 -33.93 -32.49
C LYS A 892 -8.80 -33.81 -31.28
N ALA A 893 -9.91 -33.07 -31.40
CA ALA A 893 -10.93 -32.99 -30.35
C ALA A 893 -11.55 -34.37 -30.07
N ILE A 894 -11.90 -35.12 -31.11
CA ILE A 894 -12.44 -36.49 -30.97
C ILE A 894 -11.42 -37.42 -30.30
N SER A 895 -10.14 -37.32 -30.68
CA SER A 895 -9.05 -38.05 -30.03
C SER A 895 -8.98 -37.73 -28.53
N ASN A 896 -9.01 -36.46 -28.16
CA ASN A 896 -8.94 -36.05 -26.76
C ASN A 896 -10.16 -36.47 -25.94
N LEU A 897 -11.37 -36.41 -26.51
CA LEU A 897 -12.59 -36.93 -25.87
C LEU A 897 -12.49 -38.44 -25.57
N PHE A 898 -11.89 -39.22 -26.47
CA PHE A 898 -11.63 -40.64 -26.22
C PHE A 898 -10.54 -40.85 -25.16
N LEU A 899 -9.48 -40.05 -25.16
CA LEU A 899 -8.44 -40.11 -24.12
C LEU A 899 -8.98 -39.74 -22.75
N LEU A 900 -9.88 -38.75 -22.67
CA LEU A 900 -10.60 -38.39 -21.44
C LEU A 900 -11.42 -39.55 -20.89
N LEU A 901 -12.12 -40.26 -21.78
CA LEU A 901 -12.86 -41.47 -21.43
C LEU A 901 -11.91 -42.57 -20.91
N CYS A 902 -10.76 -42.76 -21.56
CA CYS A 902 -9.76 -43.72 -21.11
C CYS A 902 -9.19 -43.34 -19.73
N GLU A 903 -8.88 -42.06 -19.52
CA GLU A 903 -8.37 -41.53 -18.27
C GLU A 903 -9.36 -41.77 -17.12
N TYR A 904 -10.64 -41.44 -17.33
CA TYR A 904 -11.73 -41.67 -16.39
C TYR A 904 -11.78 -43.12 -15.89
N TYR A 905 -11.79 -44.09 -16.81
CA TYR A 905 -11.87 -45.51 -16.46
C TYR A 905 -10.55 -46.10 -15.96
N SER A 906 -9.40 -45.56 -16.38
CA SER A 906 -8.09 -46.03 -15.92
C SER A 906 -7.83 -45.76 -14.44
N ASN A 907 -8.46 -44.72 -13.87
CA ASN A 907 -8.37 -44.39 -12.45
C ASN A 907 -9.19 -45.34 -11.56
N GLU A 908 -9.97 -46.26 -12.14
CA GLU A 908 -10.69 -47.28 -11.39
C GLU A 908 -9.86 -48.58 -11.32
N GLU A 909 -9.56 -49.06 -10.11
CA GLU A 909 -8.75 -50.27 -9.84
C GLU A 909 -9.26 -51.57 -10.51
N LYS A 910 -10.42 -51.53 -11.19
CA LYS A 910 -11.10 -52.67 -11.84
C LYS A 910 -10.98 -52.73 -13.36
N TYR A 911 -10.37 -51.76 -14.04
CA TYR A 911 -10.35 -51.73 -15.50
C TYR A 911 -9.09 -52.40 -16.10
N SER A 912 -9.31 -53.42 -16.94
CA SER A 912 -8.28 -54.13 -17.70
C SER A 912 -8.21 -53.66 -19.16
N ASN A 913 -7.17 -54.05 -19.91
CA ASN A 913 -7.03 -53.76 -21.34
C ASN A 913 -8.23 -54.28 -22.20
N GLU A 914 -8.96 -55.29 -21.74
CA GLU A 914 -10.16 -55.81 -22.44
C GLU A 914 -11.33 -54.82 -22.40
N ASN A 915 -11.40 -53.95 -21.39
CA ASN A 915 -12.48 -52.98 -21.24
C ASN A 915 -12.34 -51.78 -22.20
N PHE A 916 -11.11 -51.40 -22.61
CA PHE A 916 -10.93 -50.33 -23.60
C PHE A 916 -11.41 -50.74 -25.00
N ASN A 917 -11.34 -52.03 -25.37
CA ASN A 917 -11.92 -52.54 -26.61
C ASN A 917 -13.45 -52.34 -26.61
N HIS A 918 -14.10 -52.59 -25.48
CA HIS A 918 -15.52 -52.32 -25.32
C HIS A 918 -15.85 -50.83 -25.54
N LEU A 919 -15.06 -49.91 -24.98
CA LEU A 919 -15.26 -48.47 -25.16
C LEU A 919 -15.10 -48.05 -26.63
N ILE A 920 -14.09 -48.58 -27.35
CA ILE A 920 -13.93 -48.32 -28.79
C ILE A 920 -15.20 -48.75 -29.55
N LYS A 921 -15.71 -49.96 -29.28
CA LYS A 921 -16.92 -50.48 -29.94
C LYS A 921 -18.16 -49.64 -29.62
N VAL A 922 -18.35 -49.24 -28.37
CA VAL A 922 -19.57 -48.53 -27.97
C VAL A 922 -19.58 -47.08 -28.47
N VAL A 923 -18.41 -46.43 -28.52
CA VAL A 923 -18.30 -45.03 -28.96
C VAL A 923 -18.21 -44.91 -30.47
N PHE A 924 -17.42 -45.75 -31.14
CA PHE A 924 -17.09 -45.63 -32.57
C PHE A 924 -17.66 -46.74 -33.46
N GLY A 925 -18.24 -47.77 -32.87
CA GLY A 925 -18.83 -48.89 -33.59
C GLY A 925 -20.15 -48.55 -34.26
N ASP A 926 -20.43 -49.25 -35.35
CA ASP A 926 -21.75 -49.32 -35.96
C ASP A 926 -22.76 -50.09 -35.09
N LYS A 927 -23.99 -50.29 -35.58
CA LYS A 927 -25.07 -50.93 -34.79
C LYS A 927 -24.70 -52.34 -34.29
N GLU A 928 -23.82 -53.04 -35.00
CA GLU A 928 -23.35 -54.39 -34.64
C GLU A 928 -22.00 -54.38 -33.89
N GLY A 929 -21.31 -53.23 -33.84
CA GLY A 929 -20.00 -53.09 -33.19
C GLY A 929 -18.85 -53.76 -33.96
N SER A 930 -19.09 -54.13 -35.22
CA SER A 930 -18.17 -54.88 -36.08
C SER A 930 -17.26 -53.96 -36.89
N PHE A 931 -17.76 -52.77 -37.24
CA PHE A 931 -16.99 -51.74 -37.95
C PHE A 931 -16.80 -50.51 -37.09
N ILE A 932 -15.54 -50.11 -36.90
CA ILE A 932 -15.12 -48.90 -36.20
C ILE A 932 -14.84 -47.82 -37.23
N SER A 933 -15.48 -46.67 -37.10
CA SER A 933 -15.29 -45.55 -38.04
C SER A 933 -15.01 -44.24 -37.35
N ASN A 934 -14.16 -43.41 -37.98
CA ASN A 934 -13.78 -42.09 -37.46
C ASN A 934 -13.17 -42.17 -36.05
N PHE A 935 -12.32 -43.18 -35.84
CA PHE A 935 -11.53 -43.33 -34.62
C PHE A 935 -10.20 -42.62 -34.80
N TYR A 936 -9.83 -41.76 -33.85
CA TYR A 936 -8.63 -40.93 -33.94
C TYR A 936 -7.81 -41.06 -32.66
N LEU A 937 -6.50 -41.27 -32.82
CA LEU A 937 -5.52 -41.18 -31.74
C LEU A 937 -4.37 -40.29 -32.20
N MET A 938 -4.27 -39.11 -31.61
CA MET A 938 -3.37 -38.05 -32.05
C MET A 938 -2.57 -37.47 -30.88
N ASP A 939 -1.25 -37.38 -31.02
CA ASP A 939 -0.28 -36.89 -30.00
C ASP A 939 -0.56 -37.44 -28.60
N VAL A 940 -0.64 -38.76 -28.51
CA VAL A 940 -0.82 -39.45 -27.23
C VAL A 940 0.52 -39.40 -26.49
N PRO A 941 0.59 -38.83 -25.27
CA PRO A 941 1.85 -38.68 -24.54
C PRO A 941 2.53 -40.02 -24.23
N ASP A 942 3.86 -40.11 -24.38
CA ASP A 942 4.61 -41.36 -24.13
C ASP A 942 4.54 -41.83 -22.66
N ASN A 943 4.35 -40.91 -21.71
CA ASN A 943 4.13 -41.24 -20.30
C ASN A 943 2.77 -41.88 -20.03
N PHE A 944 1.84 -41.81 -20.99
CA PHE A 944 0.59 -42.55 -20.94
C PHE A 944 0.84 -43.97 -21.46
N THR A 945 0.94 -44.94 -20.55
CA THR A 945 1.13 -46.36 -20.86
C THR A 945 -0.15 -47.02 -21.40
N LEU A 946 -0.83 -46.34 -22.31
CA LEU A 946 -2.04 -46.82 -22.95
C LEU A 946 -1.70 -47.97 -23.90
N LEU A 947 -2.22 -49.16 -23.61
CA LEU A 947 -2.15 -50.34 -24.47
C LEU A 947 -3.57 -50.78 -24.81
N LEU A 948 -4.02 -50.41 -26.00
CA LEU A 948 -5.33 -50.78 -26.50
C LEU A 948 -5.31 -52.20 -27.06
N ASN A 949 -6.47 -52.85 -27.14
CA ASN A 949 -6.62 -54.13 -27.81
C ASN A 949 -7.53 -53.97 -29.03
N PHE A 950 -6.96 -54.06 -30.24
CA PHE A 950 -7.67 -53.97 -31.52
C PHE A 950 -8.10 -55.34 -32.08
N SER A 951 -7.91 -56.43 -31.33
CA SER A 951 -8.28 -57.78 -31.78
C SER A 951 -9.73 -57.85 -32.24
N GLY A 952 -9.95 -58.32 -33.47
CA GLY A 952 -11.27 -58.49 -34.09
C GLY A 952 -12.00 -57.19 -34.45
N LEU A 953 -11.30 -56.06 -34.58
CA LEU A 953 -11.88 -54.79 -35.02
C LEU A 953 -11.55 -54.50 -36.49
N ASN A 954 -12.53 -54.00 -37.24
CA ASN A 954 -12.34 -53.50 -38.60
C ASN A 954 -12.45 -51.97 -38.61
N LEU A 955 -11.36 -51.27 -38.88
CA LEU A 955 -11.27 -49.81 -38.81
C LEU A 955 -11.31 -49.18 -40.20
N LYS A 956 -12.10 -48.10 -40.34
CA LYS A 956 -12.18 -47.26 -41.54
C LYS A 956 -12.22 -45.77 -41.21
N ASN A 957 -11.82 -44.91 -42.13
CA ASN A 957 -11.79 -43.44 -41.95
C ASN A 957 -11.12 -43.00 -40.63
N SER A 958 -10.11 -43.73 -40.17
CA SER A 958 -9.51 -43.60 -38.84
C SER A 958 -8.04 -43.18 -38.94
N GLU A 959 -7.54 -42.39 -37.98
CA GLU A 959 -6.17 -41.84 -38.03
C GLU A 959 -5.41 -42.13 -36.74
N ILE A 960 -4.21 -42.70 -36.88
CA ILE A 960 -3.24 -42.86 -35.79
C ILE A 960 -2.03 -41.98 -36.12
N ASN A 961 -1.82 -40.95 -35.30
CA ASN A 961 -0.77 -39.96 -35.51
C ASN A 961 0.00 -39.72 -34.22
N ASN A 962 1.32 -39.92 -34.23
CA ASN A 962 2.18 -39.61 -33.09
C ASN A 962 1.76 -40.34 -31.80
N PHE A 963 1.50 -41.65 -31.92
CA PHE A 963 1.23 -42.56 -30.80
C PHE A 963 2.21 -43.74 -30.84
N ASN A 964 3.30 -43.62 -30.07
CA ASN A 964 4.42 -44.56 -30.17
C ASN A 964 4.09 -45.96 -29.63
N ASN A 965 3.20 -46.05 -28.63
CA ASN A 965 2.78 -47.35 -28.06
C ASN A 965 1.84 -48.15 -28.98
N PHE A 966 1.40 -47.59 -30.11
CA PHE A 966 0.51 -48.25 -31.06
C PHE A 966 0.99 -49.64 -31.48
N ILE A 967 2.30 -49.79 -31.72
CA ILE A 967 2.92 -51.05 -32.17
C ILE A 967 2.93 -52.16 -31.10
N PHE A 968 2.65 -51.81 -29.84
CA PHE A 968 2.59 -52.74 -28.69
C PHE A 968 1.15 -53.07 -28.27
N CYS A 969 0.14 -52.49 -28.93
CA CYS A 969 -1.28 -52.78 -28.70
C CYS A 969 -1.65 -54.23 -29.07
N GLY A 970 -2.78 -54.77 -28.64
CA GLY A 970 -3.23 -56.12 -29.01
C GLY A 970 -3.78 -56.19 -30.44
N PHE A 971 -3.38 -57.19 -31.23
CA PHE A 971 -3.89 -57.46 -32.59
C PHE A 971 -4.09 -58.97 -32.79
N ASN A 972 -5.04 -59.37 -33.63
CA ASN A 972 -5.20 -60.76 -34.08
C ASN A 972 -5.40 -60.82 -35.61
N ALA A 973 -5.57 -62.02 -36.16
CA ALA A 973 -5.79 -62.22 -37.60
C ALA A 973 -7.09 -61.59 -38.13
N ASP A 974 -8.06 -61.34 -37.26
CA ASP A 974 -9.35 -60.75 -37.59
C ASP A 974 -9.35 -59.21 -37.48
N THR A 975 -8.22 -58.59 -37.10
CA THR A 975 -8.07 -57.13 -37.08
C THR A 975 -7.73 -56.61 -38.47
N SER A 976 -8.47 -55.61 -38.96
CA SER A 976 -8.16 -54.97 -40.24
C SER A 976 -8.26 -53.43 -40.19
N PHE A 977 -7.36 -52.76 -40.90
CA PHE A 977 -7.40 -51.32 -41.18
C PHE A 977 -7.53 -51.14 -42.69
N GLU A 978 -8.64 -50.52 -43.11
CA GLU A 978 -8.94 -50.28 -44.53
C GLU A 978 -8.07 -49.17 -45.13
N SER A 979 -8.02 -49.07 -46.47
CA SER A 979 -7.25 -48.05 -47.21
C SER A 979 -7.65 -46.60 -46.91
N SER A 980 -8.80 -46.40 -46.26
CA SER A 980 -9.28 -45.09 -45.79
C SER A 980 -8.65 -44.64 -44.47
N CYS A 981 -7.88 -45.52 -43.82
CA CYS A 981 -7.13 -45.19 -42.62
C CYS A 981 -5.82 -44.46 -42.93
N GLU A 982 -5.34 -43.70 -41.95
CA GLU A 982 -4.04 -43.02 -42.03
C GLU A 982 -3.20 -43.31 -40.78
N ILE A 983 -1.94 -43.71 -40.97
CA ILE A 983 -1.00 -43.99 -39.87
C ILE A 983 0.32 -43.28 -40.11
N LYS A 984 0.70 -42.37 -39.20
CA LYS A 984 1.88 -41.51 -39.36
C LYS A 984 2.57 -41.15 -38.04
N ASN A 985 3.81 -40.69 -38.14
CA ASN A 985 4.64 -40.19 -37.05
C ASN A 985 4.82 -41.19 -35.90
N ILE A 986 4.91 -42.48 -36.18
CA ILE A 986 5.29 -43.46 -35.15
C ILE A 986 6.79 -43.30 -34.91
N ASN A 987 7.14 -42.57 -33.85
CA ASN A 987 8.49 -42.14 -33.52
C ASN A 987 9.17 -43.12 -32.54
N LEU A 988 10.46 -43.34 -32.77
CA LEU A 988 11.25 -44.38 -32.09
C LEU A 988 12.16 -43.81 -30.99
N HIS A 989 11.87 -42.60 -30.49
CA HIS A 989 12.76 -41.91 -29.56
C HIS A 989 12.58 -42.41 -28.11
N GLY A 990 13.64 -42.98 -27.52
CA GLY A 990 13.75 -43.18 -26.07
C GLY A 990 13.74 -44.63 -25.58
N VAL A 991 13.34 -45.59 -26.41
CA VAL A 991 13.33 -47.01 -26.05
C VAL A 991 14.23 -47.77 -27.03
N SER A 992 15.08 -48.66 -26.51
CA SER A 992 15.82 -49.62 -27.34
C SER A 992 14.82 -50.61 -27.95
N LEU A 993 14.13 -50.21 -29.03
CA LEU A 993 13.15 -51.06 -29.75
C LEU A 993 13.81 -52.39 -30.15
N PHE A 994 15.12 -52.39 -30.41
CA PHE A 994 15.88 -53.59 -30.72
C PHE A 994 15.89 -54.65 -29.60
N ASP A 995 15.62 -54.26 -28.36
CA ASP A 995 15.43 -55.17 -27.24
C ASP A 995 13.97 -55.57 -27.04
N LYS A 996 13.02 -54.87 -27.68
CA LYS A 996 11.57 -55.06 -27.60
C LYS A 996 10.90 -55.43 -28.94
N LEU A 997 11.67 -55.75 -29.98
CA LEU A 997 11.12 -56.17 -31.28
C LEU A 997 10.22 -57.41 -31.16
N GLU A 998 10.51 -58.26 -30.18
CA GLU A 998 9.68 -59.44 -29.85
C GLU A 998 8.34 -59.06 -29.17
N GLU A 999 8.24 -57.85 -28.59
CA GLU A 999 7.00 -57.32 -27.98
C GLU A 999 6.09 -56.66 -29.04
N VAL A 1000 6.57 -56.43 -30.27
CA VAL A 1000 5.76 -55.86 -31.36
C VAL A 1000 4.75 -56.90 -31.84
N SER A 1001 3.47 -56.64 -31.59
CA SER A 1001 2.35 -57.55 -31.83
C SER A 1001 1.78 -57.44 -33.25
N ILE A 1002 1.92 -56.27 -33.88
CA ILE A 1002 1.26 -55.91 -35.14
C ILE A 1002 1.89 -56.55 -36.39
N ASN A 1003 1.09 -56.95 -37.38
CA ASN A 1003 1.54 -57.61 -38.61
C ASN A 1003 1.08 -56.86 -39.88
N GLU A 1004 1.75 -57.08 -41.01
CA GLU A 1004 1.40 -56.45 -42.29
C GLU A 1004 0.01 -56.88 -42.81
N GLU A 1005 -0.40 -58.12 -42.51
CA GLU A 1005 -1.72 -58.67 -42.87
C GLU A 1005 -2.91 -57.89 -42.26
N ASN A 1006 -2.66 -57.08 -41.22
CA ASN A 1006 -3.70 -56.26 -40.59
C ASN A 1006 -4.02 -54.97 -41.38
N PHE A 1007 -3.32 -54.68 -42.48
CA PHE A 1007 -3.42 -53.41 -43.20
C PHE A 1007 -3.72 -53.60 -44.69
N ASP A 1008 -4.75 -52.93 -45.20
CA ASP A 1008 -5.05 -52.86 -46.63
C ASP A 1008 -4.66 -51.49 -47.20
N ASN A 1009 -3.41 -51.36 -47.67
CA ASN A 1009 -2.90 -50.16 -48.36
C ASN A 1009 -3.16 -48.83 -47.63
N VAL A 1010 -2.96 -48.82 -46.31
CA VAL A 1010 -3.16 -47.65 -45.46
C VAL A 1010 -2.19 -46.51 -45.81
N VAL A 1011 -2.68 -45.27 -45.81
CA VAL A 1011 -1.90 -44.07 -46.15
C VAL A 1011 -1.02 -43.64 -44.96
N GLY A 1012 0.19 -43.13 -45.20
CA GLY A 1012 1.08 -42.74 -44.10
C GLY A 1012 2.43 -42.16 -44.50
N ASP A 1013 3.29 -41.91 -43.51
CA ASP A 1013 4.67 -41.37 -43.67
C ASP A 1013 5.76 -42.46 -43.74
N ASN A 1014 5.34 -43.72 -43.99
CA ASN A 1014 6.18 -44.93 -43.97
C ASN A 1014 6.81 -45.28 -42.60
N SER A 1015 6.47 -44.60 -41.50
CA SER A 1015 6.99 -44.93 -40.16
C SER A 1015 6.63 -46.37 -39.75
N LEU A 1016 5.37 -46.79 -39.92
CA LEU A 1016 4.91 -48.15 -39.64
C LEU A 1016 5.61 -49.21 -40.51
N HIS A 1017 5.73 -48.95 -41.82
CA HIS A 1017 6.38 -49.88 -42.75
C HIS A 1017 7.85 -50.13 -42.36
N LYS A 1018 8.58 -49.11 -41.91
CA LYS A 1018 9.96 -49.28 -41.42
C LYS A 1018 10.02 -50.24 -40.23
N ILE A 1019 9.07 -50.12 -39.29
CA ILE A 1019 9.00 -50.97 -38.09
C ILE A 1019 8.63 -52.41 -38.45
N LEU A 1020 7.64 -52.61 -39.33
CA LEU A 1020 7.26 -53.94 -39.81
C LEU A 1020 8.42 -54.63 -40.54
N ARG A 1021 9.15 -53.90 -41.41
CA ARG A 1021 10.35 -54.42 -42.08
C ARG A 1021 11.45 -54.82 -41.09
N LEU A 1022 11.63 -54.05 -40.01
CA LEU A 1022 12.58 -54.39 -38.93
C LEU A 1022 12.14 -55.63 -38.14
N LYS A 1023 10.83 -55.80 -37.90
CA LYS A 1023 10.24 -56.99 -37.24
C LYS A 1023 10.46 -58.25 -38.07
N GLU A 1024 10.19 -58.20 -39.37
CA GLU A 1024 10.40 -59.33 -40.29
C GLU A 1024 11.86 -59.77 -40.39
N LEU A 1025 12.79 -58.81 -40.43
CA LEU A 1025 14.22 -59.09 -40.47
C LEU A 1025 14.72 -59.73 -39.17
N GLY A 1026 14.15 -59.32 -38.03
CA GLY A 1026 14.46 -59.84 -36.70
C GLY A 1026 15.90 -59.57 -36.22
N LYS A 1027 16.10 -59.60 -34.90
CA LYS A 1027 17.45 -59.45 -34.28
C LYS A 1027 18.40 -60.58 -34.72
N SER A 1028 17.87 -61.80 -34.80
CA SER A 1028 18.60 -63.00 -35.21
C SER A 1028 18.91 -63.05 -36.71
N GLY A 1029 18.06 -62.48 -37.57
CA GLY A 1029 18.26 -62.43 -39.01
C GLY A 1029 19.35 -61.44 -39.41
N ILE A 1030 19.31 -60.20 -38.88
CA ILE A 1030 20.40 -59.23 -39.08
C ILE A 1030 21.72 -59.78 -38.55
N GLU A 1031 21.69 -60.51 -37.43
CA GLU A 1031 22.90 -61.14 -36.87
C GLU A 1031 23.46 -62.23 -37.76
N LYS A 1032 22.58 -63.07 -38.30
CA LYS A 1032 22.95 -64.11 -39.27
C LYS A 1032 23.53 -63.49 -40.54
N GLU A 1033 22.98 -62.36 -40.99
CA GLU A 1033 23.45 -61.65 -42.17
C GLU A 1033 24.80 -60.96 -41.95
N ILE A 1034 25.02 -60.28 -40.81
CA ILE A 1034 26.34 -59.74 -40.45
C ILE A 1034 27.38 -60.87 -40.34
N ARG A 1035 26.99 -62.03 -39.77
CA ARG A 1035 27.88 -63.21 -39.71
C ARG A 1035 28.18 -63.76 -41.09
N LYS A 1036 27.20 -63.84 -42.00
CA LYS A 1036 27.41 -64.27 -43.40
C LYS A 1036 28.31 -63.28 -44.15
N TYR A 1037 28.10 -61.99 -43.94
CA TYR A 1037 28.95 -60.93 -44.48
C TYR A 1037 30.39 -61.10 -44.01
N LEU A 1038 30.63 -61.22 -42.69
CA LEU A 1038 31.97 -61.45 -42.15
C LEU A 1038 32.57 -62.80 -42.57
N LYS A 1039 31.75 -63.84 -42.74
CA LYS A 1039 32.20 -65.15 -43.26
C LYS A 1039 32.78 -65.07 -44.67
N SER A 1040 32.39 -64.08 -45.45
CA SER A 1040 32.96 -63.86 -46.78
C SER A 1040 34.45 -63.52 -46.73
N PHE A 1041 34.95 -62.99 -45.61
CA PHE A 1041 36.37 -62.71 -45.41
C PHE A 1041 37.20 -63.95 -45.03
N TYR A 1042 36.59 -65.13 -44.92
CA TYR A 1042 37.29 -66.36 -44.52
C TYR A 1042 37.64 -67.24 -45.72
N ILE A 1043 38.83 -67.85 -45.67
CA ILE A 1043 39.13 -69.05 -46.45
C ILE A 1043 39.33 -70.21 -45.48
N GLY A 1044 38.44 -71.20 -45.55
CA GLY A 1044 38.37 -72.28 -44.56
C GLY A 1044 37.99 -71.75 -43.18
N LYS A 1045 38.90 -71.88 -42.20
CA LYS A 1045 38.74 -71.35 -40.83
C LYS A 1045 39.57 -70.10 -40.54
N THR A 1046 40.30 -69.59 -41.54
CA THR A 1046 41.24 -68.47 -41.36
C THR A 1046 40.63 -67.18 -41.90
N LEU A 1047 40.57 -66.15 -41.05
CA LEU A 1047 40.10 -64.82 -41.41
C LEU A 1047 41.18 -64.06 -42.19
N LYS A 1048 40.89 -63.62 -43.41
CA LYS A 1048 41.79 -62.77 -44.20
C LYS A 1048 41.78 -61.33 -43.69
N ASP A 1049 42.90 -60.66 -43.94
CA ASP A 1049 43.09 -59.26 -43.59
C ASP A 1049 42.35 -58.33 -44.54
N ALA A 1050 42.19 -58.73 -45.80
CA ALA A 1050 41.56 -57.93 -46.84
C ALA A 1050 40.72 -58.79 -47.80
N ILE A 1051 39.68 -58.19 -48.39
CA ILE A 1051 38.88 -58.77 -49.47
C ILE A 1051 38.58 -57.73 -50.54
N LYS A 1052 38.64 -58.12 -51.82
CA LYS A 1052 38.22 -57.23 -52.92
C LYS A 1052 36.71 -57.10 -52.95
N LEU A 1053 36.19 -55.89 -53.20
CA LEU A 1053 34.75 -55.63 -53.26
C LEU A 1053 34.01 -56.52 -54.28
N ARG A 1054 34.65 -56.86 -55.41
CA ARG A 1054 34.10 -57.81 -56.41
C ARG A 1054 33.96 -59.23 -55.86
N GLU A 1055 34.93 -59.69 -55.07
CA GLU A 1055 34.91 -61.02 -54.45
C GLU A 1055 33.83 -61.09 -53.37
N LEU A 1056 33.72 -60.03 -52.55
CA LEU A 1056 32.67 -59.91 -51.54
C LEU A 1056 31.26 -59.90 -52.14
N LYS A 1057 31.04 -59.24 -53.29
CA LYS A 1057 29.75 -59.26 -54.01
C LYS A 1057 29.37 -60.65 -54.51
N ASN A 1058 30.35 -61.47 -54.86
CA ASN A 1058 30.10 -62.84 -55.33
C ASN A 1058 29.77 -63.78 -54.17
N THR A 1059 30.34 -63.56 -52.98
CA THR A 1059 30.15 -64.42 -51.81
C THR A 1059 28.98 -64.00 -50.92
N TYR A 1060 28.59 -62.73 -50.94
CA TYR A 1060 27.46 -62.20 -50.17
C TYR A 1060 26.39 -61.61 -51.11
N GLN A 1061 25.28 -62.34 -51.28
CA GLN A 1061 24.31 -62.10 -52.35
C GLN A 1061 23.34 -60.93 -52.12
N ASN A 1062 23.21 -60.41 -50.89
CA ASN A 1062 22.27 -59.32 -50.57
C ASN A 1062 22.93 -57.93 -50.74
N ASN A 1063 22.89 -57.39 -51.97
CA ASN A 1063 23.57 -56.14 -52.32
C ASN A 1063 23.07 -54.89 -51.55
N ASP A 1064 21.77 -54.81 -51.22
CA ASP A 1064 21.21 -53.67 -50.45
C ASP A 1064 21.76 -53.66 -49.01
N LEU A 1065 21.70 -54.81 -48.35
CA LEU A 1065 22.19 -54.94 -46.97
C LEU A 1065 23.72 -54.90 -46.90
N MET A 1066 24.42 -55.39 -47.93
CA MET A 1066 25.87 -55.34 -48.04
C MET A 1066 26.41 -53.91 -47.91
N GLY A 1067 25.82 -52.96 -48.63
CA GLY A 1067 26.25 -51.56 -48.59
C GLY A 1067 26.07 -50.95 -47.20
N LYS A 1068 24.93 -51.23 -46.56
CA LYS A 1068 24.60 -50.76 -45.21
C LYS A 1068 25.55 -51.36 -44.16
N ILE A 1069 25.78 -52.67 -44.18
CA ILE A 1069 26.73 -53.37 -43.28
C ILE A 1069 28.14 -52.79 -43.43
N THR A 1070 28.61 -52.64 -44.67
CA THR A 1070 29.96 -52.12 -44.96
C THR A 1070 30.14 -50.72 -44.38
N LYS A 1071 29.18 -49.82 -44.62
CA LYS A 1071 29.19 -48.43 -44.13
C LYS A 1071 29.23 -48.36 -42.61
N GLU A 1072 28.38 -49.12 -41.91
CA GLU A 1072 28.35 -49.12 -40.45
C GLU A 1072 29.59 -49.78 -39.84
N MET A 1073 30.14 -50.83 -40.47
CA MET A 1073 31.41 -51.41 -40.05
C MET A 1073 32.60 -50.46 -40.18
N HIS A 1074 32.59 -49.57 -41.18
CA HIS A 1074 33.58 -48.49 -41.28
C HIS A 1074 33.44 -47.47 -40.15
N LYS A 1075 32.22 -47.00 -39.86
CA LYS A 1075 31.98 -46.07 -38.75
C LYS A 1075 32.48 -46.61 -37.41
N GLN A 1076 32.34 -47.93 -37.19
CA GLN A 1076 32.79 -48.59 -35.96
C GLN A 1076 34.25 -49.09 -36.03
N ASN A 1077 35.02 -48.68 -37.04
CA ASN A 1077 36.42 -49.08 -37.25
C ASN A 1077 36.65 -50.61 -37.29
N ILE A 1078 35.63 -51.38 -37.67
CA ILE A 1078 35.75 -52.84 -37.90
C ILE A 1078 36.41 -53.09 -39.26
N LEU A 1079 36.04 -52.30 -40.25
CA LEU A 1079 36.67 -52.24 -41.57
C LEU A 1079 37.42 -50.91 -41.73
N LEU A 1080 38.59 -50.98 -42.34
CA LEU A 1080 39.41 -49.85 -42.75
C LEU A 1080 39.42 -49.83 -44.28
N GLU A 1081 39.20 -48.67 -44.87
CA GLU A 1081 39.22 -48.49 -46.34
C GLU A 1081 40.63 -48.06 -46.73
N ILE A 1082 41.29 -48.81 -47.61
CA ILE A 1082 42.66 -48.50 -48.08
C ILE A 1082 42.64 -47.96 -49.52
N ASP A 1083 41.66 -48.37 -50.34
CA ASP A 1083 41.33 -47.82 -51.66
C ASP A 1083 39.94 -48.32 -52.09
N ASN A 1084 39.21 -47.59 -52.95
CA ASN A 1084 37.82 -47.85 -53.41
C ASN A 1084 37.52 -49.25 -54.02
N SER A 1085 38.47 -50.19 -53.97
CA SER A 1085 38.36 -51.54 -54.53
C SER A 1085 38.58 -52.69 -53.52
N GLU A 1086 39.06 -52.41 -52.30
CA GLU A 1086 39.44 -53.42 -51.32
C GLU A 1086 39.10 -53.01 -49.87
N LEU A 1087 38.51 -53.93 -49.11
CA LEU A 1087 38.09 -53.74 -47.72
C LEU A 1087 39.03 -54.49 -46.77
N VAL A 1088 39.57 -53.81 -45.76
CA VAL A 1088 40.55 -54.39 -44.82
C VAL A 1088 39.97 -54.49 -43.42
N ILE A 1089 40.08 -55.66 -42.79
CA ILE A 1089 39.67 -55.86 -41.40
C ILE A 1089 40.71 -55.23 -40.47
N ASN A 1090 40.21 -54.45 -39.50
CA ASN A 1090 41.05 -53.93 -38.43
C ASN A 1090 41.68 -55.06 -37.62
N THR A 1091 43.01 -55.15 -37.68
CA THR A 1091 43.80 -56.24 -37.07
C THR A 1091 43.57 -56.37 -35.57
N LYS A 1092 43.29 -55.26 -34.87
CA LYS A 1092 42.98 -55.25 -33.43
C LYS A 1092 41.68 -55.98 -33.07
N LEU A 1093 40.76 -56.12 -34.02
CA LEU A 1093 39.42 -56.69 -33.79
C LEU A 1093 39.27 -58.13 -34.30
N LYS A 1094 40.27 -58.68 -35.02
CA LYS A 1094 40.22 -60.06 -35.58
C LYS A 1094 39.84 -61.14 -34.57
N SER A 1095 40.41 -61.10 -33.36
CA SER A 1095 40.08 -62.07 -32.30
C SER A 1095 38.62 -61.96 -31.86
N LYS A 1096 38.08 -60.74 -31.74
CA LYS A 1096 36.68 -60.50 -31.41
C LYS A 1096 35.75 -60.93 -32.56
N ILE A 1097 36.12 -60.65 -33.81
CA ILE A 1097 35.38 -61.07 -35.02
C ILE A 1097 35.32 -62.60 -35.12
N ASN A 1098 36.42 -63.31 -34.88
CA ASN A 1098 36.45 -64.78 -34.86
C ASN A 1098 35.49 -65.35 -33.78
N LYS A 1099 35.54 -64.79 -32.56
CA LYS A 1099 34.65 -65.20 -31.46
C LYS A 1099 33.19 -64.88 -31.77
N PHE A 1100 32.92 -63.75 -32.43
CA PHE A 1100 31.58 -63.45 -32.90
C PHE A 1100 31.14 -64.49 -33.92
N VAL A 1101 31.81 -64.61 -35.08
CA VAL A 1101 31.40 -65.47 -36.21
C VAL A 1101 31.23 -66.95 -35.84
N TYR A 1102 32.15 -67.53 -35.07
CA TYR A 1102 32.14 -68.98 -34.77
C TYR A 1102 31.62 -69.35 -33.37
N GLN A 1103 31.78 -68.49 -32.36
CA GLN A 1103 31.40 -68.80 -30.98
C GLN A 1103 30.16 -68.06 -30.51
N GLY A 1104 29.52 -67.27 -31.37
CA GLY A 1104 28.30 -66.56 -31.00
C GLY A 1104 28.55 -65.27 -30.19
N ARG A 1105 29.78 -64.96 -29.77
CA ARG A 1105 30.04 -63.93 -28.76
C ARG A 1105 30.12 -62.52 -29.35
N SER A 1106 29.09 -61.70 -29.10
CA SER A 1106 29.04 -60.29 -29.52
C SER A 1106 30.04 -59.41 -28.75
N PHE A 1107 30.41 -58.28 -29.35
CA PHE A 1107 31.32 -57.27 -28.78
C PHE A 1107 30.82 -55.85 -29.07
N THR A 1108 31.33 -54.85 -28.34
CA THR A 1108 30.77 -53.49 -28.33
C THR A 1108 30.62 -52.89 -29.73
N GLU A 1109 31.69 -52.97 -30.54
CA GLU A 1109 31.73 -52.41 -31.88
C GLU A 1109 30.73 -53.12 -32.81
N ILE A 1110 30.56 -54.45 -32.72
CA ILE A 1110 29.54 -55.16 -33.53
C ILE A 1110 28.12 -54.80 -33.09
N ARG A 1111 27.87 -54.58 -31.79
CA ARG A 1111 26.56 -54.15 -31.26
C ARG A 1111 26.17 -52.77 -31.75
N GLU A 1112 27.11 -51.86 -31.92
CA GLU A 1112 26.84 -50.55 -32.52
C GLU A 1112 26.62 -50.65 -34.03
N VAL A 1113 27.29 -51.57 -34.74
CA VAL A 1113 26.95 -51.89 -36.14
C VAL A 1113 25.51 -52.43 -36.26
N PHE A 1114 25.08 -53.29 -35.33
CA PHE A 1114 23.70 -53.76 -35.28
C PHE A 1114 22.69 -52.62 -35.17
N LYS A 1115 22.91 -51.70 -34.22
CA LYS A 1115 22.04 -50.53 -34.03
C LYS A 1115 22.08 -49.59 -35.24
N GLY A 1116 23.26 -49.35 -35.82
CA GLY A 1116 23.41 -48.50 -37.00
C GLY A 1116 22.67 -49.05 -38.22
N ILE A 1117 22.73 -50.37 -38.44
CA ILE A 1117 21.99 -51.04 -39.52
C ILE A 1117 20.48 -50.92 -39.29
N ALA A 1118 20.02 -51.11 -38.05
CA ALA A 1118 18.63 -50.94 -37.67
C ALA A 1118 18.06 -49.55 -37.98
N VAL A 1119 18.85 -48.50 -37.73
CA VAL A 1119 18.47 -47.10 -38.02
C VAL A 1119 18.51 -46.79 -39.52
N SER A 1120 19.27 -47.55 -40.30
CA SER A 1120 19.45 -47.36 -41.75
C SER A 1120 18.48 -48.15 -42.65
N ILE A 1121 17.75 -49.11 -42.07
CA ILE A 1121 16.65 -49.85 -42.69
C ILE A 1121 15.39 -49.01 -42.55
#